data_AF-A0A7V1AKK2-F1
#
_entry.id   AF-A0A7V1AKK2-F1
#
_cell.length_a   1.000
_cell.length_b   1.000
_cell.length_c   1.000
_cell.angle_alpha   90.00
_cell.angle_beta   90.00
_cell.angle_gamma   90.00
#
_symmetry.space_group_name_H-M   'P 1'
#
loop_
_entity.id
_entity.type
_entity.pdbx_description
1 polymer ?
#
loop_
_entity_poly.entity_id
_entity_poly.type
_entity_poly.pdbx_seq_one_letter_code
_entity_poly.pdbx_strand_id
1 'polypeptide(L)'
;EPVNASKAGTKLKAPLTAELFRLYDEYEMEGPYSCEINGSPTNCWRIKASGIVNVEPVTDGTITYTPIEGGGEIISTENLDNGKYQAAFKTGNTPAINIIEAEGKAGITVPEVFYDPFTNKAATEDYPEETLPERTILLKSGQEVLFDRDTKQPIITGSQKEIYTVYGVDILIDTPLSAVLIDNMDELGYGHSINDLNVSYTIEPDGYSATTAYVDLIEEDIPVNRIPSEPAGTGSATYAEGYQYNLDKKYEVQVILNPGTGTEIQSDKEELMIAEMRVVNADSDETEELRYSNGTNDKKRYRIELNIGRLFGTISCEDITAEISTRQQDGNYATAPGPEYPGNYVNLVFEESGIISKRCISKNVDINVGDRYSFILTNLSKDAIGSVTDETAPLYGGIGNKFRIKFSGTLNGADRDLPIEPVGVIVIGIDGLRQDVLYPDKMDGNDFENVNDPSGNIYYVDASTLDGLGQILVGDPTDSATQQYIMLPKVTSIFPSITLASWASIFTGKMPVETGILGNEFFARDINFSVPARFNNPTGIISFSSGAFKGFDVFPKPWGLYSDDFFIPYQFNWNSELDPVHSDPNNPIDPVRSAQNDCRILETDTIFEKITGSQCNANNQGMPEVRRYFKENGGDPVVVANSHYARGVYWLTWDTPWPGSSANMMDDASWDKLDDYLNGKYEDFFGRRNDVPFSALTVWYLPGLDHEAHGKGMSVYRDYFVNTTDMYINEVVDKLKELDEFDNKIFIITADHGHTAMPTDMTYKDTDWLGMQVDRPADTSCKLKLEFGDPETPDTSAQMAELENNNLHIWELGNLFTQFPSPIEGIELKVLAPVEIADEVSGATADINEANIISALNGPMAHIYIKGTNWQDNPDPEILKLVIKRLYGVLKDGSNATGTLRKIINDHFSNLSVSIDKILLRRELKGVYEVVTGVTEDASGNPIIDTELLDTLDSTDYINPVERIKGMNHSDRSGDIVLIMKDDMGDINQRFSTGVSCKSWHGGLNKSDSYVPFIVAYPGGNKYELNVITQKVCIDNLCEGNWKAKNLITEIIKKQYSGQ
;
A
#
# COMPACT_ATOMS: atom_id res chain seq x y z
N GLU A 1 -33.83 -35.45 -37.40
CA GLU A 1 -33.52 -36.44 -36.34
C GLU A 1 -32.82 -35.75 -35.18
N PRO A 2 -33.11 -36.06 -33.91
CA PRO A 2 -32.40 -35.45 -32.77
C PRO A 2 -31.25 -36.29 -32.19
N VAL A 3 -31.00 -37.53 -32.64
CA VAL A 3 -29.95 -38.41 -32.08
C VAL A 3 -28.93 -38.75 -33.15
N ASN A 4 -27.77 -38.13 -33.10
CA ASN A 4 -26.70 -38.29 -34.09
C ASN A 4 -25.33 -38.57 -33.47
N ALA A 5 -25.25 -39.04 -32.21
CA ALA A 5 -23.97 -39.29 -31.55
C ALA A 5 -24.00 -40.45 -30.53
N SER A 6 -22.87 -41.14 -30.40
CA SER A 6 -22.58 -42.12 -29.33
C SER A 6 -21.08 -42.18 -29.05
N LYS A 7 -20.66 -42.78 -27.93
CA LYS A 7 -19.24 -43.04 -27.64
C LYS A 7 -18.61 -43.82 -28.81
N ALA A 8 -17.39 -43.50 -29.22
CA ALA A 8 -16.68 -44.24 -30.25
C ALA A 8 -16.68 -45.74 -29.93
N GLY A 9 -16.93 -46.58 -30.93
CA GLY A 9 -17.05 -48.03 -30.80
C GLY A 9 -18.36 -48.53 -30.21
N THR A 10 -19.34 -47.67 -29.94
CA THR A 10 -20.64 -48.05 -29.35
C THR A 10 -21.82 -47.87 -30.30
N LYS A 11 -22.92 -48.55 -30.00
CA LYS A 11 -24.16 -48.50 -30.78
C LYS A 11 -24.94 -47.22 -30.46
N LEU A 12 -25.50 -46.57 -31.47
CA LEU A 12 -26.49 -45.50 -31.27
C LEU A 12 -27.68 -46.02 -30.45
N LYS A 13 -28.12 -45.24 -29.45
CA LYS A 13 -29.31 -45.61 -28.66
C LYS A 13 -30.59 -45.58 -29.49
N ALA A 14 -30.71 -44.65 -30.44
CA ALA A 14 -31.81 -44.61 -31.41
C ALA A 14 -31.34 -45.10 -32.79
N PRO A 15 -32.16 -45.89 -33.52
CA PRO A 15 -31.81 -46.31 -34.87
C PRO A 15 -31.94 -45.15 -35.87
N LEU A 16 -31.24 -45.24 -37.00
CA LEU A 16 -31.45 -44.38 -38.16
C LEU A 16 -32.82 -44.70 -38.76
N THR A 17 -33.55 -43.70 -39.26
CA THR A 17 -34.91 -43.93 -39.80
C THR A 17 -35.11 -43.29 -41.17
N ALA A 18 -35.73 -44.02 -42.09
CA ALA A 18 -36.06 -43.53 -43.43
C ALA A 18 -37.49 -43.93 -43.83
N GLU A 19 -38.12 -43.12 -44.67
CA GLU A 19 -39.46 -43.38 -45.20
C GLU A 19 -39.44 -43.36 -46.73
N LEU A 20 -40.10 -44.32 -47.37
CA LEU A 20 -40.17 -44.47 -48.82
C LEU A 20 -41.61 -44.26 -49.31
N PHE A 21 -41.78 -43.24 -50.15
CA PHE A 21 -43.08 -42.89 -50.75
C PHE A 21 -43.00 -42.93 -52.27
N ARG A 22 -44.10 -43.35 -52.90
CA ARG A 22 -44.33 -43.21 -54.34
C ARG A 22 -45.13 -41.95 -54.60
N LEU A 23 -44.65 -41.14 -55.54
CA LEU A 23 -45.39 -40.00 -56.09
C LEU A 23 -45.77 -40.31 -57.54
N TYR A 24 -47.03 -40.08 -57.91
CA TYR A 24 -47.45 -40.25 -59.30
C TYR A 24 -48.64 -39.34 -59.65
N ASP A 25 -48.65 -38.89 -60.90
CA ASP A 25 -49.77 -38.16 -61.48
C ASP A 25 -50.89 -39.14 -61.87
N GLU A 26 -52.14 -38.71 -61.67
CA GLU A 26 -53.29 -39.40 -62.23
C GLU A 26 -53.61 -38.88 -63.64
N TYR A 27 -53.81 -39.79 -64.58
CA TYR A 27 -54.10 -39.47 -65.98
C TYR A 27 -55.48 -40.00 -66.39
N GLU A 28 -56.25 -39.18 -67.10
CA GLU A 28 -57.49 -39.56 -67.78
C GLU A 28 -57.24 -39.76 -69.28
N MET A 29 -57.86 -40.79 -69.88
CA MET A 29 -57.77 -41.08 -71.31
C MET A 29 -58.90 -40.39 -72.09
N GLU A 30 -58.58 -39.66 -73.15
CA GLU A 30 -59.53 -38.96 -74.02
C GLU A 30 -59.40 -39.46 -75.47
N GLY A 31 -60.49 -39.97 -76.06
CA GLY A 31 -60.50 -40.52 -77.42
C GLY A 31 -61.63 -41.52 -77.68
N PRO A 32 -61.60 -42.27 -78.80
CA PRO A 32 -60.54 -42.27 -79.81
C PRO A 32 -60.60 -41.07 -80.77
N TYR A 33 -59.44 -40.68 -81.31
CA TYR A 33 -59.33 -39.86 -82.53
C TYR A 33 -58.47 -40.59 -83.57
N SER A 34 -58.60 -40.19 -84.84
CA SER A 34 -57.85 -40.81 -85.94
C SER A 34 -56.42 -40.28 -85.96
N CYS A 35 -55.44 -41.16 -85.80
CA CYS A 35 -54.00 -40.88 -85.87
C CYS A 35 -53.33 -41.78 -86.91
N GLU A 36 -52.06 -41.53 -87.22
CA GLU A 36 -51.25 -42.38 -88.09
C GLU A 36 -50.07 -42.93 -87.30
N ILE A 37 -50.05 -44.24 -87.07
CA ILE A 37 -48.93 -44.94 -86.41
C ILE A 37 -48.27 -45.83 -87.46
N ASN A 38 -46.95 -45.69 -87.65
CA ASN A 38 -46.17 -46.47 -88.62
C ASN A 38 -46.75 -46.49 -90.04
N GLY A 39 -47.34 -45.37 -90.48
CA GLY A 39 -47.92 -45.24 -91.83
C GLY A 39 -49.32 -45.86 -92.01
N SER A 40 -49.99 -46.28 -90.92
CA SER A 40 -51.33 -46.88 -90.95
C SER A 40 -52.34 -46.09 -90.11
N PRO A 41 -53.56 -45.81 -90.64
CA PRO A 41 -54.62 -45.16 -89.87
C PRO A 41 -55.01 -46.01 -88.66
N THR A 42 -54.87 -45.46 -87.46
CA THR A 42 -55.11 -46.14 -86.18
C THR A 42 -55.99 -45.24 -85.30
N ASN A 43 -56.77 -45.83 -84.41
CA ASN A 43 -57.44 -45.08 -83.35
C ASN A 43 -56.42 -44.79 -82.25
N CYS A 44 -56.23 -43.52 -81.90
CA CYS A 44 -55.38 -43.11 -80.79
C CYS A 44 -56.19 -42.42 -79.69
N TRP A 45 -55.60 -42.38 -78.50
CA TRP A 45 -56.07 -41.66 -77.32
C TRP A 45 -55.03 -40.65 -76.86
N ARG A 46 -55.50 -39.68 -76.08
CA ARG A 46 -54.69 -38.65 -75.41
C ARG A 46 -54.73 -38.90 -73.92
N ILE A 47 -53.63 -38.62 -73.23
CA ILE A 47 -53.63 -38.54 -71.77
C ILE A 47 -53.81 -37.08 -71.35
N LYS A 48 -54.64 -36.88 -70.34
CA LYS A 48 -54.83 -35.59 -69.67
C LYS A 48 -54.57 -35.78 -68.19
N ALA A 49 -53.56 -35.11 -67.66
CA ALA A 49 -53.31 -35.12 -66.22
C ALA A 49 -54.53 -34.52 -65.49
N SER A 50 -55.02 -35.20 -64.45
CA SER A 50 -56.12 -34.69 -63.62
C SER A 50 -55.70 -33.49 -62.77
N GLY A 51 -54.40 -33.26 -62.63
CA GLY A 51 -53.79 -32.26 -61.75
C GLY A 51 -53.63 -32.72 -60.30
N ILE A 52 -53.99 -33.99 -60.01
CA ILE A 52 -53.80 -34.62 -58.70
C ILE A 52 -52.50 -35.42 -58.70
N VAL A 53 -51.61 -35.12 -57.76
CA VAL A 53 -50.42 -35.93 -57.45
C VAL A 53 -50.76 -36.79 -56.22
N ASN A 54 -50.70 -38.10 -56.38
CA ASN A 54 -50.90 -39.04 -55.28
C ASN A 54 -49.57 -39.32 -54.58
N VAL A 55 -49.61 -39.40 -53.24
CA VAL A 55 -48.46 -39.79 -52.41
C VAL A 55 -48.87 -40.99 -51.58
N GLU A 56 -48.20 -42.11 -51.79
CA GLU A 56 -48.51 -43.37 -51.12
C GLU A 56 -47.25 -43.99 -50.51
N PRO A 57 -47.31 -44.56 -49.30
CA PRO A 57 -46.20 -45.30 -48.73
C PRO A 57 -45.92 -46.55 -49.57
N VAL A 58 -44.65 -46.83 -49.82
CA VAL A 58 -44.24 -48.02 -50.55
C VAL A 58 -44.21 -49.21 -49.60
N THR A 59 -45.20 -50.10 -49.73
CA THR A 59 -45.37 -51.25 -48.83
C THR A 59 -44.46 -52.44 -49.16
N ASP A 60 -43.99 -52.57 -50.40
CA ASP A 60 -43.09 -53.64 -50.87
C ASP A 60 -41.80 -53.04 -51.44
N GLY A 61 -40.92 -52.59 -50.54
CA GLY A 61 -39.65 -51.95 -50.88
C GLY A 61 -38.52 -52.38 -49.94
N THR A 62 -37.32 -51.87 -50.23
CA THR A 62 -36.13 -52.05 -49.39
C THR A 62 -35.39 -50.72 -49.28
N ILE A 63 -34.74 -50.47 -48.13
CA ILE A 63 -33.77 -49.38 -47.97
C ILE A 63 -32.44 -49.99 -47.60
N THR A 64 -31.39 -49.62 -48.33
CA THR A 64 -30.01 -50.00 -48.02
C THR A 64 -29.29 -48.83 -47.38
N TYR A 65 -28.82 -49.01 -46.14
CA TYR A 65 -27.96 -48.06 -45.45
C TYR A 65 -26.50 -48.46 -45.68
N THR A 66 -25.70 -47.54 -46.21
CA THR A 66 -24.30 -47.77 -46.55
C THR A 66 -23.43 -46.74 -45.84
N PRO A 67 -22.66 -47.13 -44.81
CA PRO A 67 -21.62 -46.28 -44.25
C PRO A 67 -20.54 -46.06 -45.32
N ILE A 68 -20.24 -44.80 -45.63
CA ILE A 68 -19.26 -44.42 -46.65
C ILE A 68 -18.04 -43.70 -46.06
N GLU A 69 -18.14 -43.20 -44.82
CA GLU A 69 -17.06 -42.51 -44.09
C GLU A 69 -17.16 -42.80 -42.57
N GLY A 70 -16.04 -42.66 -41.83
CA GLY A 70 -16.00 -42.73 -40.36
C GLY A 70 -15.83 -44.12 -39.75
N GLY A 71 -15.90 -45.20 -40.56
CA GLY A 71 -15.55 -46.56 -40.12
C GLY A 71 -16.59 -47.29 -39.26
N GLY A 72 -17.79 -46.72 -39.08
CA GLY A 72 -18.91 -47.40 -38.44
C GLY A 72 -19.61 -48.44 -39.34
N GLU A 73 -20.49 -49.23 -38.74
CA GLU A 73 -21.17 -50.35 -39.39
C GLU A 73 -22.69 -50.38 -39.13
N ILE A 74 -23.45 -50.88 -40.11
CA ILE A 74 -24.88 -51.19 -39.96
C ILE A 74 -25.00 -52.60 -39.39
N ILE A 75 -25.57 -52.72 -38.19
CA ILE A 75 -25.75 -53.99 -37.50
C ILE A 75 -26.94 -54.75 -38.09
N SER A 76 -28.05 -54.06 -38.29
CA SER A 76 -29.30 -54.65 -38.78
C SER A 76 -30.20 -53.57 -39.38
N THR A 77 -31.00 -53.96 -40.36
CA THR A 77 -32.07 -53.14 -40.95
C THR A 77 -33.40 -53.83 -40.76
N GLU A 78 -34.42 -53.09 -40.38
CA GLU A 78 -35.78 -53.57 -40.12
C GLU A 78 -36.78 -52.77 -40.97
N ASN A 79 -37.70 -53.49 -41.62
CA ASN A 79 -38.86 -52.91 -42.29
C ASN A 79 -40.00 -52.85 -41.27
N LEU A 80 -40.50 -51.65 -40.98
CA LEU A 80 -41.58 -51.40 -40.02
C LEU A 80 -42.97 -51.37 -40.69
N ASP A 81 -43.05 -51.85 -41.93
CA ASP A 81 -44.19 -51.78 -42.83
C ASP A 81 -44.61 -50.33 -43.19
N ASN A 82 -45.53 -50.20 -44.15
CA ASN A 82 -46.05 -48.92 -44.63
C ASN A 82 -44.96 -47.91 -45.01
N GLY A 83 -43.91 -48.38 -45.68
CA GLY A 83 -42.83 -47.54 -46.20
C GLY A 83 -41.85 -47.02 -45.16
N LYS A 84 -41.90 -47.47 -43.90
CA LYS A 84 -40.95 -47.05 -42.85
C LYS A 84 -39.85 -48.08 -42.62
N TYR A 85 -38.62 -47.62 -42.49
CA TYR A 85 -37.46 -48.47 -42.28
C TYR A 85 -36.58 -47.89 -41.18
N GLN A 86 -35.91 -48.78 -40.44
CA GLN A 86 -34.92 -48.37 -39.46
C GLN A 86 -33.65 -49.21 -39.53
N ALA A 87 -32.51 -48.61 -39.16
CA ALA A 87 -31.23 -49.29 -39.10
C ALA A 87 -30.49 -49.05 -37.78
N ALA A 88 -30.03 -50.13 -37.17
CA ALA A 88 -29.14 -50.10 -36.03
C ALA A 88 -27.71 -49.80 -36.50
N PHE A 89 -27.11 -48.72 -36.02
CA PHE A 89 -25.76 -48.30 -36.39
C PHE A 89 -24.80 -48.32 -35.19
N LYS A 90 -23.55 -48.76 -35.42
CA LYS A 90 -22.44 -48.72 -34.46
C LYS A 90 -21.34 -47.83 -35.01
N THR A 91 -20.85 -46.90 -34.22
CA THR A 91 -19.73 -46.03 -34.61
C THR A 91 -18.41 -46.82 -34.66
N GLY A 92 -17.44 -46.34 -35.45
CA GLY A 92 -16.08 -46.89 -35.48
C GLY A 92 -15.37 -46.73 -34.12
N ASN A 93 -14.33 -47.53 -33.86
CA ASN A 93 -13.61 -47.55 -32.58
C ASN A 93 -12.80 -46.27 -32.29
N THR A 94 -12.59 -45.41 -33.30
CA THR A 94 -11.91 -44.12 -33.16
C THR A 94 -12.93 -42.99 -33.32
N PRO A 95 -12.78 -41.87 -32.58
CA PRO A 95 -13.68 -40.73 -32.72
C PRO A 95 -13.63 -40.18 -34.15
N ALA A 96 -14.78 -40.07 -34.80
CA ALA A 96 -14.90 -39.66 -36.20
C ALA A 96 -16.33 -39.26 -36.58
N ILE A 97 -16.44 -38.43 -37.62
CA ILE A 97 -17.71 -38.15 -38.29
C ILE A 97 -18.02 -39.31 -39.24
N ASN A 98 -19.16 -39.97 -39.05
CA ASN A 98 -19.64 -41.06 -39.88
C ASN A 98 -20.70 -40.54 -40.85
N ILE A 99 -20.53 -40.82 -42.14
CA ILE A 99 -21.49 -40.47 -43.18
C ILE A 99 -22.13 -41.76 -43.68
N ILE A 100 -23.46 -41.83 -43.63
CA ILE A 100 -24.25 -42.99 -44.05
C ILE A 100 -25.22 -42.56 -45.13
N GLU A 101 -25.18 -43.25 -46.28
CA GLU A 101 -26.16 -43.07 -47.35
C GLU A 101 -27.30 -44.08 -47.20
N ALA A 102 -28.54 -43.62 -47.29
CA ALA A 102 -29.71 -44.49 -47.47
C ALA A 102 -30.27 -44.35 -48.88
N GLU A 103 -30.40 -45.48 -49.58
CA GLU A 103 -31.02 -45.56 -50.91
C GLU A 103 -32.20 -46.55 -50.86
N GLY A 104 -33.38 -46.09 -51.26
CA GLY A 104 -34.57 -46.91 -51.38
C GLY A 104 -34.62 -47.63 -52.73
N LYS A 105 -35.21 -48.81 -52.78
CA LYS A 105 -35.44 -49.58 -54.01
C LYS A 105 -36.74 -50.38 -53.90
N ALA A 106 -37.62 -50.22 -54.88
CA ALA A 106 -38.91 -50.90 -54.90
C ALA A 106 -39.40 -51.20 -56.33
N GLY A 107 -40.15 -52.29 -56.48
CA GLY A 107 -40.90 -52.56 -57.69
C GLY A 107 -42.17 -51.73 -57.70
N ILE A 108 -42.25 -50.74 -58.56
CA ILE A 108 -43.36 -49.81 -58.62
C ILE A 108 -44.18 -50.07 -59.88
N THR A 109 -45.47 -50.37 -59.70
CA THR A 109 -46.41 -50.43 -60.82
C THR A 109 -46.78 -49.02 -61.25
N VAL A 110 -46.47 -48.68 -62.49
CA VAL A 110 -46.73 -47.37 -63.12
C VAL A 110 -47.49 -47.55 -64.42
N PRO A 111 -48.33 -46.59 -64.81
CA PRO A 111 -48.91 -46.57 -66.16
C PRO A 111 -47.83 -46.33 -67.21
N GLU A 112 -47.95 -46.97 -68.38
CA GLU A 112 -47.03 -46.83 -69.50
C GLU A 112 -47.22 -45.48 -70.23
N VAL A 113 -46.69 -44.42 -69.63
CA VAL A 113 -46.73 -43.05 -70.17
C VAL A 113 -45.51 -42.82 -71.06
N PHE A 114 -45.73 -42.41 -72.31
CA PHE A 114 -44.65 -42.24 -73.27
C PHE A 114 -43.85 -40.96 -72.98
N TYR A 115 -42.54 -41.02 -73.23
CA TYR A 115 -41.63 -39.89 -73.18
C TYR A 115 -41.71 -39.10 -74.49
N ASP A 116 -41.91 -37.79 -74.39
CA ASP A 116 -41.77 -36.86 -75.50
C ASP A 116 -40.35 -36.25 -75.48
N PRO A 117 -39.48 -36.61 -76.45
CA PRO A 117 -38.12 -36.09 -76.50
C PRO A 117 -38.04 -34.60 -76.82
N PHE A 118 -39.10 -33.98 -77.36
CA PHE A 118 -39.12 -32.55 -77.68
C PHE A 118 -39.45 -31.69 -76.46
N THR A 119 -40.32 -32.20 -75.57
CA THR A 119 -40.74 -31.48 -74.35
C THR A 119 -40.07 -32.00 -73.09
N ASN A 120 -39.34 -33.12 -73.17
CA ASN A 120 -38.69 -33.83 -72.06
C ASN A 120 -39.68 -34.15 -70.92
N LYS A 121 -40.91 -34.51 -71.29
CA LYS A 121 -42.04 -34.79 -70.38
C LYS A 121 -42.88 -35.96 -70.89
N ALA A 122 -43.92 -36.31 -70.16
CA ALA A 122 -44.97 -37.20 -70.63
C ALA A 122 -45.58 -36.69 -71.94
N ALA A 123 -45.54 -37.52 -72.99
CA ALA A 123 -46.25 -37.28 -74.24
C ALA A 123 -47.75 -37.35 -73.98
N THR A 124 -48.49 -36.34 -74.45
CA THR A 124 -49.94 -36.24 -74.16
C THR A 124 -50.82 -36.90 -75.22
N GLU A 125 -50.28 -37.28 -76.37
CA GLU A 125 -51.03 -37.77 -77.53
C GLU A 125 -50.45 -39.10 -78.07
N ASP A 126 -51.08 -39.66 -79.10
CA ASP A 126 -50.72 -40.87 -79.84
C ASP A 126 -50.63 -42.20 -79.06
N TYR A 127 -51.49 -42.43 -78.06
CA TYR A 127 -51.58 -43.73 -77.39
C TYR A 127 -52.47 -44.69 -78.20
N PRO A 128 -52.01 -45.90 -78.57
CA PRO A 128 -52.75 -46.81 -79.44
C PRO A 128 -53.85 -47.63 -78.75
N GLU A 129 -54.01 -47.49 -77.43
CA GLU A 129 -54.95 -48.25 -76.61
C GLU A 129 -55.84 -47.31 -75.78
N GLU A 130 -57.06 -47.74 -75.46
CA GLU A 130 -58.05 -46.97 -74.68
C GLU A 130 -57.69 -46.82 -73.19
N THR A 131 -56.77 -47.65 -72.70
CA THR A 131 -56.27 -47.63 -71.31
C THR A 131 -54.74 -47.67 -71.32
N LEU A 132 -54.10 -47.03 -70.34
CA LEU A 132 -52.64 -47.14 -70.17
C LEU A 132 -52.29 -48.52 -69.57
N PRO A 133 -51.48 -49.34 -70.26
CA PRO A 133 -50.98 -50.59 -69.68
C PRO A 133 -50.18 -50.29 -68.42
N GLU A 134 -50.40 -51.08 -67.35
CA GLU A 134 -49.58 -50.98 -66.15
C GLU A 134 -48.31 -51.84 -66.28
N ARG A 135 -47.17 -51.28 -65.88
CA ARG A 135 -45.86 -51.93 -65.91
C ARG A 135 -45.22 -51.79 -64.54
N THR A 136 -44.78 -52.91 -63.96
CA THR A 136 -43.95 -52.87 -62.76
C THR A 136 -42.50 -52.63 -63.15
N ILE A 137 -41.95 -51.49 -62.72
CA ILE A 137 -40.56 -51.08 -62.96
C ILE A 137 -39.84 -50.99 -61.62
N LEU A 138 -38.61 -51.48 -61.58
CA LEU A 138 -37.76 -51.39 -60.41
C LEU A 138 -37.12 -49.99 -60.36
N LEU A 139 -37.54 -49.16 -59.41
CA LEU A 139 -37.05 -47.80 -59.22
C LEU A 139 -36.25 -47.69 -57.94
N LYS A 140 -35.25 -46.81 -57.95
CA LYS A 140 -34.57 -46.33 -56.74
C LYS A 140 -35.22 -45.04 -56.24
N SER A 141 -34.95 -44.66 -54.99
CA SER A 141 -35.40 -43.38 -54.44
C SER A 141 -34.99 -42.19 -55.32
N GLY A 142 -35.93 -41.26 -55.53
CA GLY A 142 -35.77 -40.08 -56.39
C GLY A 142 -35.70 -40.36 -57.89
N GLN A 143 -35.95 -41.59 -58.34
CA GLN A 143 -36.05 -41.91 -59.76
C GLN A 143 -37.48 -41.75 -60.27
N GLU A 144 -37.59 -41.23 -61.48
CA GLU A 144 -38.81 -41.11 -62.27
C GLU A 144 -38.71 -42.01 -63.51
N VAL A 145 -39.83 -42.48 -64.03
CA VAL A 145 -39.86 -43.33 -65.23
C VAL A 145 -40.93 -42.89 -66.22
N LEU A 146 -40.53 -42.82 -67.48
CA LEU A 146 -41.38 -42.71 -68.66
C LEU A 146 -40.98 -43.81 -69.65
N PHE A 147 -41.71 -43.98 -70.75
CA PHE A 147 -41.45 -45.07 -71.71
C PHE A 147 -41.16 -44.54 -73.11
N ASP A 148 -40.15 -45.07 -73.78
CA ASP A 148 -39.87 -44.72 -75.17
C ASP A 148 -41.05 -45.09 -76.07
N ARG A 149 -41.48 -44.15 -76.92
CA ARG A 149 -42.72 -44.29 -77.70
C ARG A 149 -42.67 -45.46 -78.68
N ASP A 150 -41.52 -45.76 -79.27
CA ASP A 150 -41.38 -46.77 -80.33
C ASP A 150 -40.96 -48.14 -79.77
N THR A 151 -39.98 -48.15 -78.87
CA THR A 151 -39.38 -49.39 -78.33
C THR A 151 -40.08 -49.88 -77.06
N LYS A 152 -40.92 -49.04 -76.45
CA LYS A 152 -41.59 -49.28 -75.15
C LYS A 152 -40.61 -49.58 -74.00
N GLN A 153 -39.34 -49.24 -74.15
CA GLN A 153 -38.34 -49.41 -73.10
C GLN A 153 -38.46 -48.28 -72.07
N PRO A 154 -38.29 -48.57 -70.77
CA PRO A 154 -38.35 -47.56 -69.73
C PRO A 154 -37.14 -46.60 -69.83
N ILE A 155 -37.42 -45.31 -69.72
CA ILE A 155 -36.47 -44.20 -69.60
C ILE A 155 -36.53 -43.73 -68.15
N ILE A 156 -35.47 -44.02 -67.40
CA ILE A 156 -35.38 -43.72 -65.97
C ILE A 156 -34.42 -42.56 -65.76
N THR A 157 -34.86 -41.52 -65.05
CA THR A 157 -34.07 -40.33 -64.74
C THR A 157 -34.16 -39.98 -63.26
N GLY A 158 -33.22 -39.17 -62.77
CA GLY A 158 -33.16 -38.78 -61.36
C GLY A 158 -32.42 -39.79 -60.47
N SER A 159 -32.17 -39.37 -59.24
CA SER A 159 -31.62 -40.16 -58.14
C SER A 159 -31.68 -39.32 -56.87
N GLN A 160 -32.09 -39.93 -55.76
CA GLN A 160 -32.00 -39.33 -54.43
C GLN A 160 -31.44 -40.37 -53.47
N LYS A 161 -30.50 -39.92 -52.64
CA LYS A 161 -30.01 -40.64 -51.47
C LYS A 161 -30.15 -39.73 -50.27
N GLU A 162 -30.54 -40.29 -49.13
CA GLU A 162 -30.57 -39.55 -47.87
C GLU A 162 -29.23 -39.70 -47.16
N ILE A 163 -28.67 -38.60 -46.65
CA ILE A 163 -27.37 -38.60 -45.97
C ILE A 163 -27.58 -38.39 -44.47
N TYR A 164 -27.10 -39.35 -43.68
CA TYR A 164 -27.05 -39.26 -42.22
C TYR A 164 -25.63 -38.93 -41.79
N THR A 165 -25.50 -37.99 -40.86
CA THR A 165 -24.23 -37.66 -40.19
C THR A 165 -24.30 -38.14 -38.75
N VAL A 166 -23.40 -39.04 -38.35
CA VAL A 166 -23.33 -39.62 -37.00
C VAL A 166 -21.94 -39.43 -36.40
N TYR A 167 -21.85 -38.86 -35.21
CA TYR A 167 -20.60 -38.64 -34.49
C TYR A 167 -20.28 -39.84 -33.59
N GLY A 168 -19.14 -40.49 -33.83
CA GLY A 168 -18.49 -41.33 -32.82
C GLY A 168 -17.62 -40.43 -31.98
N VAL A 169 -17.97 -40.24 -30.71
CA VAL A 169 -17.37 -39.22 -29.84
C VAL A 169 -16.49 -39.88 -28.79
N ASP A 170 -15.36 -39.28 -28.47
CA ASP A 170 -14.57 -39.64 -27.29
C ASP A 170 -14.27 -38.38 -26.45
N ILE A 171 -13.97 -38.60 -25.17
CA ILE A 171 -13.72 -37.51 -24.22
C ILE A 171 -12.43 -37.86 -23.47
N LEU A 172 -11.40 -37.04 -23.68
CA LEU A 172 -10.08 -37.23 -23.11
C LEU A 172 -9.89 -36.25 -21.96
N ILE A 173 -9.78 -36.75 -20.73
CA ILE A 173 -9.42 -35.93 -19.56
C ILE A 173 -7.90 -35.73 -19.57
N ASP A 174 -7.45 -34.49 -19.34
CA ASP A 174 -6.03 -34.16 -19.27
C ASP A 174 -5.45 -34.77 -17.98
N THR A 175 -4.56 -35.75 -18.14
CA THR A 175 -3.92 -36.49 -17.04
C THR A 175 -2.40 -36.28 -17.01
N PRO A 176 -1.75 -36.39 -15.83
CA PRO A 176 -2.35 -36.67 -14.51
C PRO A 176 -3.12 -35.47 -13.95
N LEU A 177 -4.17 -35.74 -13.16
CA LEU A 177 -4.91 -34.72 -12.42
C LEU A 177 -4.03 -34.12 -11.31
N SER A 178 -4.27 -32.84 -11.00
CA SER A 178 -3.71 -32.25 -9.77
C SER A 178 -4.25 -32.98 -8.54
N ALA A 179 -3.38 -33.24 -7.57
CA ALA A 179 -3.82 -33.76 -6.28
C ALA A 179 -4.60 -32.69 -5.49
N VAL A 180 -5.42 -33.14 -4.55
CA VAL A 180 -6.13 -32.29 -3.60
C VAL A 180 -5.51 -32.45 -2.23
N LEU A 181 -5.03 -31.33 -1.69
CA LEU A 181 -4.64 -31.24 -0.29
C LEU A 181 -5.83 -30.81 0.54
N ILE A 182 -5.98 -31.41 1.71
CA ILE A 182 -6.97 -31.01 2.71
C ILE A 182 -6.32 -30.52 4.00
N ASP A 183 -7.03 -29.65 4.71
CA ASP A 183 -6.72 -29.16 6.05
C ASP A 183 -6.96 -30.22 7.15
N ASN A 184 -6.97 -29.78 8.41
CA ASN A 184 -7.25 -30.64 9.56
C ASN A 184 -8.57 -31.38 9.42
N MET A 185 -8.47 -32.70 9.47
CA MET A 185 -9.65 -33.56 9.46
C MET A 185 -10.40 -33.55 10.80
N ASP A 186 -11.73 -33.69 10.72
CA ASP A 186 -12.58 -34.00 11.86
C ASP A 186 -12.42 -35.45 12.34
N GLU A 187 -13.09 -35.80 13.45
CA GLU A 187 -13.07 -37.17 14.01
C GLU A 187 -13.61 -38.25 13.04
N LEU A 188 -14.29 -37.85 11.97
CA LEU A 188 -14.86 -38.72 10.94
C LEU A 188 -13.97 -38.83 9.69
N GLY A 189 -12.82 -38.15 9.66
CA GLY A 189 -11.84 -38.17 8.57
C GLY A 189 -12.15 -37.21 7.43
N TYR A 190 -12.98 -36.20 7.65
CA TYR A 190 -13.29 -35.17 6.65
C TYR A 190 -12.46 -33.90 6.88
N GLY A 191 -11.82 -33.40 5.82
CA GLY A 191 -11.16 -32.08 5.79
C GLY A 191 -11.60 -31.27 4.57
N HIS A 192 -11.34 -29.98 4.56
CA HIS A 192 -11.61 -29.08 3.44
C HIS A 192 -10.38 -28.90 2.58
N SER A 193 -10.58 -28.87 1.26
CA SER A 193 -9.50 -28.62 0.31
C SER A 193 -8.87 -27.26 0.51
N ILE A 194 -7.54 -27.20 0.42
CA ILE A 194 -6.71 -25.98 0.55
C ILE A 194 -6.08 -25.56 -0.80
N ASN A 195 -6.52 -26.19 -1.89
CA ASN A 195 -6.18 -25.82 -3.27
C ASN A 195 -7.35 -26.13 -4.21
N ASP A 196 -7.43 -25.39 -5.31
CA ASP A 196 -8.37 -25.66 -6.39
C ASP A 196 -8.05 -26.97 -7.11
N LEU A 197 -9.09 -27.73 -7.48
CA LEU A 197 -8.99 -28.84 -8.41
C LEU A 197 -9.49 -28.41 -9.80
N ASN A 198 -8.56 -28.25 -10.73
CA ASN A 198 -8.86 -27.94 -12.13
C ASN A 198 -8.86 -29.22 -12.97
N VAL A 199 -9.99 -29.53 -13.60
CA VAL A 199 -10.15 -30.67 -14.51
C VAL A 199 -10.33 -30.12 -15.91
N SER A 200 -9.39 -30.43 -16.81
CA SER A 200 -9.47 -30.08 -18.23
C SER A 200 -9.71 -31.32 -19.09
N TYR A 201 -10.39 -31.16 -20.22
CA TYR A 201 -10.69 -32.28 -21.13
C TYR A 201 -10.88 -31.80 -22.57
N THR A 202 -10.79 -32.73 -23.51
CA THR A 202 -11.04 -32.52 -24.93
C THR A 202 -12.13 -33.46 -25.45
N ILE A 203 -13.10 -32.93 -26.17
CA ILE A 203 -14.14 -33.68 -26.88
C ILE A 203 -13.71 -33.89 -28.32
N GLU A 204 -13.54 -35.16 -28.72
CA GLU A 204 -13.25 -35.55 -30.11
C GLU A 204 -14.47 -36.23 -30.75
N PRO A 205 -14.65 -36.14 -32.09
CA PRO A 205 -13.84 -35.41 -33.05
C PRO A 205 -14.20 -33.92 -33.10
N ASP A 206 -13.28 -33.12 -33.65
CA ASP A 206 -13.52 -31.71 -33.96
C ASP A 206 -14.81 -31.54 -34.80
N GLY A 207 -15.65 -30.59 -34.38
CA GLY A 207 -16.93 -30.30 -35.01
C GLY A 207 -18.15 -30.94 -34.35
N TYR A 208 -17.96 -31.87 -33.39
CA TYR A 208 -19.05 -32.28 -32.51
C TYR A 208 -19.28 -31.24 -31.41
N SER A 209 -20.55 -30.91 -31.15
CA SER A 209 -20.98 -30.10 -30.01
C SER A 209 -22.13 -30.81 -29.31
N ALA A 210 -21.95 -31.12 -28.04
CA ALA A 210 -23.02 -31.57 -27.17
C ALA A 210 -24.02 -30.42 -26.90
N THR A 211 -25.18 -30.77 -26.35
CA THR A 211 -26.14 -29.78 -25.82
C THR A 211 -25.71 -29.31 -24.42
N THR A 212 -25.18 -30.22 -23.62
CA THR A 212 -24.64 -29.93 -22.28
C THR A 212 -23.42 -30.80 -22.01
N ALA A 213 -22.48 -30.26 -21.24
CA ALA A 213 -21.33 -30.98 -20.70
C ALA A 213 -21.17 -30.65 -19.23
N TYR A 214 -20.78 -31.65 -18.45
CA TYR A 214 -20.52 -31.52 -17.03
C TYR A 214 -19.31 -32.34 -16.63
N VAL A 215 -18.63 -31.89 -15.57
CA VAL A 215 -17.63 -32.67 -14.84
C VAL A 215 -18.25 -33.10 -13.52
N ASP A 216 -18.33 -34.40 -13.31
CA ASP A 216 -18.82 -35.04 -12.09
C ASP A 216 -17.65 -35.38 -11.17
N LEU A 217 -17.82 -35.08 -9.88
CA LEU A 217 -17.00 -35.60 -8.80
C LEU A 217 -17.77 -36.77 -8.18
N ILE A 218 -17.14 -37.93 -8.13
CA ILE A 218 -17.74 -39.21 -7.73
C ILE A 218 -17.04 -39.69 -6.48
N GLU A 219 -17.80 -39.91 -5.40
CA GLU A 219 -17.33 -40.51 -4.14
C GLU A 219 -17.86 -41.94 -4.06
N GLU A 220 -16.98 -42.95 -3.97
CA GLU A 220 -17.38 -44.36 -3.84
C GLU A 220 -18.48 -44.79 -4.84
N ASP A 221 -18.25 -44.48 -6.13
CA ASP A 221 -19.18 -44.71 -7.24
C ASP A 221 -20.49 -43.87 -7.23
N ILE A 222 -20.64 -42.92 -6.31
CA ILE A 222 -21.81 -42.03 -6.23
C ILE A 222 -21.41 -40.60 -6.64
N PRO A 223 -22.05 -40.00 -7.66
CA PRO A 223 -21.83 -38.59 -7.99
C PRO A 223 -22.26 -37.69 -6.82
N VAL A 224 -21.31 -36.94 -6.26
CA VAL A 224 -21.52 -36.03 -5.12
C VAL A 224 -21.53 -34.57 -5.52
N ASN A 225 -20.91 -34.21 -6.65
CA ASN A 225 -20.93 -32.85 -7.17
C ASN A 225 -20.83 -32.84 -8.70
N ARG A 226 -21.34 -31.79 -9.34
CA ARG A 226 -21.42 -31.64 -10.80
C ARG A 226 -21.23 -30.18 -11.21
N ILE A 227 -20.23 -29.91 -12.03
CA ILE A 227 -19.91 -28.56 -12.52
C ILE A 227 -20.17 -28.49 -14.04
N PRO A 228 -20.96 -27.53 -14.54
CA PRO A 228 -21.16 -27.35 -15.99
C PRO A 228 -19.88 -26.89 -16.67
N SER A 229 -19.66 -27.31 -17.92
CA SER A 229 -18.46 -27.00 -18.70
C SER A 229 -18.77 -26.91 -20.20
N GLU A 230 -17.77 -26.60 -21.02
CA GLU A 230 -17.89 -26.34 -22.45
C GLU A 230 -18.34 -27.58 -23.23
N PRO A 231 -19.41 -27.50 -24.03
CA PRO A 231 -19.97 -28.68 -24.69
C PRO A 231 -19.28 -29.08 -26.01
N ALA A 232 -18.18 -28.44 -26.39
CA ALA A 232 -17.45 -28.71 -27.63
C ALA A 232 -15.97 -28.34 -27.51
N GLY A 233 -15.10 -29.06 -28.22
CA GLY A 233 -13.65 -28.80 -28.21
C GLY A 233 -13.04 -29.06 -26.83
N THR A 234 -12.17 -28.15 -26.37
CA THR A 234 -11.55 -28.21 -25.04
C THR A 234 -12.44 -27.54 -24.00
N GLY A 235 -12.72 -28.23 -22.90
CA GLY A 235 -13.46 -27.70 -21.76
C GLY A 235 -12.67 -27.81 -20.46
N SER A 236 -13.10 -27.05 -19.45
CA SER A 236 -12.54 -27.14 -18.11
C SER A 236 -13.60 -26.92 -17.03
N ALA A 237 -13.35 -27.45 -15.83
CA ALA A 237 -14.14 -27.20 -14.64
C ALA A 237 -13.24 -27.10 -13.42
N THR A 238 -13.56 -26.17 -12.51
CA THR A 238 -12.84 -25.95 -11.26
C THR A 238 -13.74 -26.30 -10.08
N TYR A 239 -13.29 -27.22 -9.22
CA TYR A 239 -13.79 -27.33 -7.87
C TYR A 239 -12.95 -26.41 -7.00
N ALA A 240 -13.56 -25.33 -6.53
CA ALA A 240 -12.87 -24.33 -5.74
C ALA A 240 -12.40 -24.91 -4.39
N GLU A 241 -11.30 -24.34 -3.88
CA GLU A 241 -10.85 -24.48 -2.51
C GLU A 241 -12.03 -24.42 -1.50
N GLY A 242 -11.95 -25.22 -0.44
CA GLY A 242 -12.96 -25.30 0.62
C GLY A 242 -14.00 -26.41 0.42
N TYR A 243 -13.94 -27.21 -0.64
CA TYR A 243 -14.77 -28.41 -0.76
C TYR A 243 -14.31 -29.50 0.21
N GLN A 244 -15.25 -30.20 0.85
CA GLN A 244 -14.97 -31.20 1.88
C GLN A 244 -14.72 -32.60 1.27
N TYR A 245 -13.62 -33.24 1.65
CA TYR A 245 -13.26 -34.60 1.21
C TYR A 245 -12.98 -35.50 2.42
N ASN A 246 -13.23 -36.81 2.27
CA ASN A 246 -12.85 -37.82 3.26
C ASN A 246 -11.61 -38.61 2.82
N LEU A 247 -10.56 -38.62 3.64
CA LEU A 247 -9.26 -39.18 3.25
C LEU A 247 -9.24 -40.72 3.08
N ASP A 248 -10.23 -41.42 3.65
CA ASP A 248 -10.34 -42.88 3.55
C ASP A 248 -11.21 -43.35 2.37
N LYS A 249 -11.79 -42.42 1.58
CA LYS A 249 -12.71 -42.73 0.46
C LYS A 249 -12.06 -42.55 -0.91
N LYS A 250 -12.56 -43.29 -1.91
CA LYS A 250 -12.21 -43.10 -3.32
C LYS A 250 -12.94 -41.89 -3.89
N TYR A 251 -12.20 -41.03 -4.57
CA TYR A 251 -12.76 -39.98 -5.42
C TYR A 251 -12.32 -40.16 -6.87
N GLU A 252 -13.25 -39.97 -7.79
CA GLU A 252 -13.00 -40.02 -9.22
C GLU A 252 -13.66 -38.83 -9.90
N VAL A 253 -13.10 -38.38 -11.01
CA VAL A 253 -13.73 -37.39 -11.88
C VAL A 253 -14.17 -38.05 -13.19
N GLN A 254 -15.30 -37.59 -13.70
CA GLN A 254 -15.85 -38.07 -14.98
C GLN A 254 -16.53 -36.91 -15.71
N VAL A 255 -16.18 -36.71 -16.97
CA VAL A 255 -16.91 -35.82 -17.88
C VAL A 255 -18.10 -36.57 -18.48
N ILE A 256 -19.28 -35.95 -18.42
CA ILE A 256 -20.54 -36.48 -18.97
C ILE A 256 -21.19 -35.45 -19.90
N LEU A 257 -21.44 -35.87 -21.14
CA LEU A 257 -22.15 -35.10 -22.15
C LEU A 257 -23.62 -35.52 -22.20
N ASN A 258 -24.53 -34.55 -22.35
CA ASN A 258 -25.98 -34.75 -22.48
C ASN A 258 -26.58 -35.72 -21.43
N PRO A 259 -26.28 -35.58 -20.12
CA PRO A 259 -26.77 -36.49 -19.10
C PRO A 259 -28.31 -36.60 -19.10
N GLY A 260 -28.81 -37.82 -18.93
CA GLY A 260 -30.23 -38.15 -18.92
C GLY A 260 -30.88 -38.25 -20.30
N THR A 261 -30.11 -38.19 -21.39
CA THR A 261 -30.64 -38.19 -22.77
C THR A 261 -30.30 -39.44 -23.58
N GLY A 262 -30.92 -39.55 -24.76
CA GLY A 262 -30.61 -40.57 -25.77
C GLY A 262 -29.20 -40.45 -26.38
N THR A 263 -28.48 -39.36 -26.13
CA THR A 263 -27.10 -39.09 -26.59
C THR A 263 -26.15 -38.87 -25.41
N GLU A 264 -26.45 -39.43 -24.25
CA GLU A 264 -25.54 -39.39 -23.10
C GLU A 264 -24.25 -40.17 -23.41
N ILE A 265 -23.11 -39.50 -23.23
CA ILE A 265 -21.76 -40.02 -23.49
C ILE A 265 -20.91 -39.72 -22.26
N GLN A 266 -20.21 -40.73 -21.76
CA GLN A 266 -19.39 -40.63 -20.56
C GLN A 266 -17.93 -40.93 -20.90
N SER A 267 -17.04 -40.10 -20.37
CA SER A 267 -15.59 -40.36 -20.36
C SER A 267 -15.26 -41.56 -19.47
N ASP A 268 -14.02 -42.03 -19.56
CA ASP A 268 -13.45 -42.91 -18.56
C ASP A 268 -13.26 -42.13 -17.24
N LYS A 269 -13.26 -42.85 -16.11
CA LYS A 269 -13.09 -42.23 -14.80
C LYS A 269 -11.61 -42.08 -14.47
N GLU A 270 -11.23 -40.92 -13.94
CA GLU A 270 -9.87 -40.67 -13.47
C GLU A 270 -9.85 -40.52 -11.94
N GLU A 271 -8.98 -41.27 -11.26
CA GLU A 271 -8.89 -41.28 -9.79
C GLU A 271 -8.16 -40.02 -9.29
N LEU A 272 -8.75 -39.38 -8.28
CA LEU A 272 -8.20 -38.19 -7.65
C LEU A 272 -7.31 -38.57 -6.47
N MET A 273 -6.09 -38.03 -6.44
CA MET A 273 -5.18 -38.18 -5.31
C MET A 273 -5.53 -37.17 -4.23
N ILE A 274 -5.78 -37.63 -3.01
CA ILE A 274 -6.11 -36.77 -1.86
C ILE A 274 -5.14 -37.04 -0.72
N ALA A 275 -4.61 -35.97 -0.12
CA ALA A 275 -3.74 -36.05 1.06
C ALA A 275 -4.09 -34.92 2.05
N GLU A 276 -4.02 -35.21 3.35
CA GLU A 276 -3.99 -34.16 4.37
C GLU A 276 -2.56 -33.63 4.48
N MET A 277 -2.41 -32.31 4.54
CA MET A 277 -1.11 -31.66 4.71
C MET A 277 -1.13 -30.70 5.88
N ARG A 278 -0.15 -30.85 6.78
CA ARG A 278 0.06 -29.95 7.90
C ARG A 278 1.48 -29.41 7.87
N VAL A 279 1.61 -28.11 8.09
CA VAL A 279 2.90 -27.51 8.46
C VAL A 279 2.88 -27.35 9.96
N VAL A 280 3.76 -28.06 10.66
CA VAL A 280 3.75 -28.13 12.13
C VAL A 280 5.06 -27.62 12.71
N ASN A 281 5.00 -27.07 13.92
CA ASN A 281 6.19 -26.70 14.68
C ASN A 281 6.64 -27.83 15.64
N ALA A 282 7.68 -27.60 16.45
CA ALA A 282 8.21 -28.61 17.38
C ALA A 282 7.21 -29.07 18.48
N ASP A 283 6.21 -28.25 18.81
CA ASP A 283 5.12 -28.64 19.72
C ASP A 283 4.00 -29.42 19.00
N SER A 284 4.15 -29.66 17.69
CA SER A 284 3.19 -30.34 16.79
C SER A 284 1.89 -29.58 16.54
N ASP A 285 1.86 -28.27 16.81
CA ASP A 285 0.73 -27.41 16.48
C ASP A 285 0.79 -27.03 14.98
N GLU A 286 -0.37 -27.09 14.30
CA GLU A 286 -0.46 -26.63 12.91
C GLU A 286 -0.25 -25.11 12.84
N THR A 287 0.47 -24.70 11.80
CA THR A 287 0.88 -23.33 11.58
C THR A 287 0.12 -22.72 10.41
N GLU A 288 -0.58 -21.62 10.67
CA GLU A 288 -1.24 -20.80 9.65
C GLU A 288 -0.33 -19.67 9.11
N GLU A 289 0.69 -19.26 9.88
CA GLU A 289 1.68 -18.24 9.51
C GLU A 289 3.08 -18.62 10.00
N LEU A 290 4.07 -18.54 9.11
CA LEU A 290 5.46 -18.85 9.45
C LEU A 290 6.17 -17.63 10.04
N ARG A 291 6.90 -17.83 11.13
CA ARG A 291 7.64 -16.79 11.85
C ARG A 291 9.14 -16.89 11.60
N TYR A 292 9.83 -15.75 11.61
CA TYR A 292 11.27 -15.68 11.53
C TYR A 292 11.92 -16.18 12.81
N SER A 293 13.04 -16.88 12.65
CA SER A 293 13.79 -17.43 13.76
C SER A 293 15.30 -17.41 13.55
N ASN A 294 16.03 -17.26 14.64
CA ASN A 294 17.44 -17.66 14.73
C ASN A 294 17.68 -19.18 14.92
N GLY A 295 16.60 -19.97 14.96
CA GLY A 295 16.64 -21.43 15.11
C GLY A 295 16.75 -21.93 16.55
N THR A 296 17.05 -21.08 17.53
CA THR A 296 17.13 -21.53 18.94
C THR A 296 15.76 -21.90 19.52
N ASN A 297 14.70 -21.22 19.08
CA ASN A 297 13.33 -21.44 19.54
C ASN A 297 12.64 -22.57 18.77
N ASP A 298 12.40 -23.70 19.43
CA ASP A 298 11.68 -24.87 18.91
C ASP A 298 10.31 -24.53 18.28
N LYS A 299 9.59 -23.55 18.84
CA LYS A 299 8.25 -23.14 18.33
C LYS A 299 8.28 -22.45 16.96
N LYS A 300 9.45 -22.00 16.51
CA LYS A 300 9.65 -21.38 15.21
C LYS A 300 10.45 -22.27 14.24
N ARG A 301 10.56 -23.58 14.54
CA ARG A 301 11.11 -24.60 13.63
C ARG A 301 9.98 -25.44 13.07
N TYR A 302 9.93 -25.58 11.75
CA TYR A 302 8.80 -26.16 11.04
C TYR A 302 9.16 -27.45 10.32
N ARG A 303 8.19 -28.34 10.15
CA ARG A 303 8.27 -29.50 9.26
C ARG A 303 6.94 -29.71 8.55
N ILE A 304 6.96 -30.45 7.45
CA ILE A 304 5.75 -30.81 6.72
C ILE A 304 5.39 -32.26 7.06
N GLU A 305 4.14 -32.46 7.48
CA GLU A 305 3.54 -33.77 7.67
C GLU A 305 2.45 -33.99 6.63
N LEU A 306 2.48 -35.16 5.99
CA LEU A 306 1.44 -35.60 5.07
C LEU A 306 0.77 -36.85 5.61
N ASN A 307 -0.55 -36.91 5.47
CA ASN A 307 -1.32 -38.11 5.70
C ASN A 307 -2.01 -38.48 4.39
N ILE A 308 -1.61 -39.63 3.84
CA ILE A 308 -2.07 -40.11 2.53
C ILE A 308 -3.21 -41.14 2.64
N GLY A 309 -3.74 -41.34 3.86
CA GLY A 309 -4.93 -42.15 4.16
C GLY A 309 -5.00 -43.50 3.45
N ARG A 310 -5.96 -43.64 2.53
CA ARG A 310 -6.17 -44.87 1.73
C ARG A 310 -4.98 -45.24 0.85
N LEU A 311 -4.20 -44.27 0.39
CA LEU A 311 -3.05 -44.49 -0.49
C LEU A 311 -1.85 -45.08 0.26
N PHE A 312 -1.88 -45.09 1.60
CA PHE A 312 -0.83 -45.64 2.43
C PHE A 312 -0.59 -47.13 2.12
N GLY A 313 0.65 -47.49 1.80
CA GLY A 313 1.06 -48.84 1.37
C GLY A 313 0.82 -49.15 -0.12
N THR A 314 0.15 -48.26 -0.85
CA THR A 314 0.07 -48.29 -2.33
C THR A 314 1.13 -47.39 -2.96
N ILE A 315 1.40 -46.25 -2.30
CA ILE A 315 2.43 -45.27 -2.67
C ILE A 315 3.45 -45.19 -1.54
N SER A 316 4.74 -45.16 -1.87
CA SER A 316 5.81 -44.94 -0.90
C SER A 316 5.91 -43.46 -0.54
N CYS A 317 6.15 -43.13 0.73
CA CYS A 317 6.46 -41.74 1.12
C CYS A 317 7.68 -41.20 0.35
N GLU A 318 8.64 -42.07 -0.01
CA GLU A 318 9.84 -41.71 -0.76
C GLU A 318 9.56 -41.25 -2.20
N ASP A 319 8.40 -41.61 -2.76
CA ASP A 319 7.97 -41.19 -4.11
C ASP A 319 7.40 -39.76 -4.11
N ILE A 320 7.12 -39.21 -2.92
CA ILE A 320 6.63 -37.84 -2.75
C ILE A 320 7.85 -36.92 -2.63
N THR A 321 7.86 -35.87 -3.44
CA THR A 321 8.87 -34.82 -3.38
C THR A 321 8.22 -33.45 -3.37
N ALA A 322 8.86 -32.48 -2.72
CA ALA A 322 8.40 -31.11 -2.71
C ALA A 322 9.57 -30.13 -2.72
N GLU A 323 9.40 -28.97 -3.33
CA GLU A 323 10.26 -27.81 -3.15
C GLU A 323 9.54 -26.83 -2.21
N ILE A 324 10.19 -26.45 -1.11
CA ILE A 324 9.78 -25.28 -0.33
C ILE A 324 10.59 -24.08 -0.78
N SER A 325 9.96 -22.92 -0.91
CA SER A 325 10.63 -21.72 -1.37
C SER A 325 10.00 -20.45 -0.83
N THR A 326 10.79 -19.38 -0.72
CA THR A 326 10.30 -18.03 -0.45
C THR A 326 10.18 -17.28 -1.77
N ARG A 327 9.00 -16.67 -1.99
CA ARG A 327 8.59 -16.07 -3.26
C ARG A 327 8.18 -14.62 -3.07
N GLN A 328 8.63 -13.79 -3.99
CA GLN A 328 8.15 -12.41 -4.13
C GLN A 328 6.70 -12.41 -4.62
N GLN A 329 6.02 -11.27 -4.47
CA GLN A 329 4.64 -11.09 -4.93
C GLN A 329 4.43 -11.36 -6.44
N ASP A 330 5.48 -11.26 -7.26
CA ASP A 330 5.44 -11.55 -8.70
C ASP A 330 5.67 -13.03 -9.04
N GLY A 331 5.88 -13.89 -8.02
CA GLY A 331 6.15 -15.32 -8.17
C GLY A 331 7.62 -15.70 -8.35
N ASN A 332 8.53 -14.74 -8.49
CA ASN A 332 9.97 -15.01 -8.53
C ASN A 332 10.48 -15.41 -7.14
N TYR A 333 11.61 -16.10 -7.07
CA TYR A 333 12.21 -16.40 -5.78
C TYR A 333 12.66 -15.12 -5.06
N ALA A 334 12.61 -15.12 -3.73
CA ALA A 334 13.18 -14.06 -2.90
C ALA A 334 14.67 -13.88 -3.21
N THR A 335 15.17 -12.65 -3.25
CA THR A 335 16.60 -12.40 -3.52
C THR A 335 17.34 -12.21 -2.21
N ALA A 336 18.15 -13.20 -1.82
CA ALA A 336 18.97 -13.09 -0.62
C ALA A 336 20.08 -12.02 -0.79
N PRO A 337 20.55 -11.38 0.30
CA PRO A 337 21.57 -10.32 0.26
C PRO A 337 22.88 -10.72 -0.42
N GLY A 338 23.29 -11.97 -0.26
CA GLY A 338 24.56 -12.47 -0.75
C GLY A 338 24.76 -13.96 -0.44
N PRO A 339 25.87 -14.57 -0.88
CA PRO A 339 26.17 -15.98 -0.65
C PRO A 339 26.31 -16.35 0.84
N GLU A 340 26.57 -15.39 1.71
CA GLU A 340 26.64 -15.52 3.17
C GLU A 340 25.26 -15.69 3.83
N TYR A 341 24.17 -15.45 3.10
CA TYR A 341 22.81 -15.69 3.58
C TYR A 341 22.28 -17.06 3.14
N PRO A 342 21.28 -17.62 3.86
CA PRO A 342 20.59 -18.83 3.44
C PRO A 342 19.99 -18.72 2.04
N GLY A 343 19.82 -19.89 1.39
CA GLY A 343 19.08 -19.96 0.15
C GLY A 343 17.61 -19.63 0.34
N ASN A 344 16.90 -19.50 -0.77
CA ASN A 344 15.48 -19.17 -0.85
C ASN A 344 14.63 -20.40 -1.23
N TYR A 345 15.23 -21.58 -1.37
CA TYR A 345 14.51 -22.83 -1.59
C TYR A 345 15.25 -24.02 -0.99
N VAL A 346 14.48 -25.08 -0.70
CA VAL A 346 14.97 -26.37 -0.23
C VAL A 346 14.12 -27.48 -0.87
N ASN A 347 14.79 -28.54 -1.33
CA ASN A 347 14.11 -29.74 -1.82
C ASN A 347 13.91 -30.74 -0.69
N LEU A 348 12.71 -31.32 -0.65
CA LEU A 348 12.25 -32.26 0.35
C LEU A 348 11.87 -33.58 -0.32
N VAL A 349 12.24 -34.68 0.33
CA VAL A 349 11.66 -36.03 0.19
C VAL A 349 10.86 -36.33 1.45
N PHE A 350 10.07 -37.40 1.46
CA PHE A 350 9.31 -37.80 2.64
C PHE A 350 9.63 -39.24 3.06
N GLU A 351 9.60 -39.50 4.37
CA GLU A 351 9.78 -40.84 4.95
C GLU A 351 8.64 -41.21 5.91
N GLU A 352 8.43 -42.51 6.13
CA GLU A 352 7.36 -43.02 6.98
C GLU A 352 7.62 -42.73 8.47
N SER A 353 6.62 -42.17 9.14
CA SER A 353 6.64 -41.91 10.59
C SER A 353 6.31 -43.16 11.41
N GLY A 354 7.27 -44.08 11.52
CA GLY A 354 7.17 -45.26 12.39
C GLY A 354 6.03 -46.25 12.07
N ILE A 355 5.96 -47.36 12.82
CA ILE A 355 5.13 -48.54 12.45
C ILE A 355 3.61 -48.32 12.66
N ILE A 356 3.20 -47.31 13.42
CA ILE A 356 1.80 -47.13 13.87
C ILE A 356 1.12 -45.91 13.22
N SER A 357 1.87 -44.90 12.78
CA SER A 357 1.27 -43.68 12.20
C SER A 357 1.31 -43.72 10.67
N LYS A 358 0.16 -43.54 10.01
CA LYS A 358 0.03 -43.48 8.54
C LYS A 358 0.51 -42.13 7.97
N ARG A 359 1.65 -41.61 8.45
CA ARG A 359 2.13 -40.27 8.10
C ARG A 359 3.49 -40.32 7.40
N CYS A 360 3.66 -39.43 6.42
CA CYS A 360 4.94 -39.13 5.80
C CYS A 360 5.48 -37.81 6.38
N ILE A 361 6.74 -37.81 6.83
CA ILE A 361 7.40 -36.62 7.38
C ILE A 361 8.46 -36.13 6.38
N SER A 362 8.53 -34.81 6.18
CA SER A 362 9.53 -34.20 5.32
C SER A 362 10.96 -34.41 5.80
N LYS A 363 11.86 -34.67 4.86
CA LYS A 363 13.30 -34.81 5.02
C LYS A 363 14.02 -34.10 3.88
N ASN A 364 15.10 -33.37 4.18
CA ASN A 364 15.88 -32.65 3.17
C ASN A 364 16.77 -33.59 2.33
N VAL A 365 16.95 -33.26 1.05
CA VAL A 365 17.67 -34.08 0.04
C VAL A 365 19.14 -33.66 -0.13
N ASP A 366 19.62 -32.60 0.52
CA ASP A 366 20.93 -32.02 0.18
C ASP A 366 22.13 -32.95 0.47
N ILE A 367 22.95 -33.20 -0.56
CA ILE A 367 23.82 -34.38 -0.69
C ILE A 367 25.11 -34.30 0.17
N ASN A 368 25.34 -33.19 0.90
CA ASN A 368 26.59 -32.94 1.62
C ASN A 368 26.43 -32.48 3.08
N VAL A 369 25.21 -32.41 3.60
CA VAL A 369 24.93 -32.06 4.99
C VAL A 369 23.90 -33.07 5.48
N GLY A 370 24.08 -33.64 6.67
CA GLY A 370 23.33 -34.81 7.14
C GLY A 370 21.80 -34.65 7.10
N ASP A 371 21.09 -35.73 7.42
CA ASP A 371 19.62 -35.78 7.42
C ASP A 371 19.00 -34.64 8.25
N ARG A 372 18.39 -33.65 7.60
CA ARG A 372 17.64 -32.53 8.24
C ARG A 372 16.14 -32.74 8.08
N TYR A 373 15.41 -32.64 9.19
CA TYR A 373 13.97 -32.94 9.26
C TYR A 373 13.07 -31.70 9.40
N SER A 374 13.67 -30.55 9.67
CA SER A 374 12.98 -29.28 9.89
C SER A 374 13.59 -28.15 9.06
N PHE A 375 12.86 -27.05 8.94
CA PHE A 375 13.30 -25.80 8.33
C PHE A 375 12.90 -24.60 9.19
N ILE A 376 13.60 -23.47 8.99
CA ILE A 376 13.29 -22.17 9.61
C ILE A 376 13.26 -21.10 8.53
N LEU A 377 12.45 -20.06 8.74
CA LEU A 377 12.58 -18.80 8.03
C LEU A 377 13.49 -17.88 8.83
N THR A 378 14.41 -17.19 8.17
CA THR A 378 15.35 -16.32 8.85
C THR A 378 15.87 -15.22 7.94
N ASN A 379 16.18 -14.07 8.52
CA ASN A 379 16.89 -12.97 7.87
C ASN A 379 18.33 -12.85 8.39
N LEU A 380 18.82 -13.87 9.11
CA LEU A 380 20.20 -13.88 9.59
C LEU A 380 21.15 -14.43 8.53
N SER A 381 22.41 -13.98 8.58
CA SER A 381 23.49 -14.61 7.83
C SER A 381 23.77 -16.01 8.37
N LYS A 382 24.39 -16.87 7.54
CA LYS A 382 24.76 -18.25 7.92
C LYS A 382 25.65 -18.28 9.16
N ASP A 383 26.54 -17.31 9.32
CA ASP A 383 27.44 -17.21 10.47
C ASP A 383 26.68 -16.84 11.76
N ALA A 384 25.63 -16.00 11.66
CA ALA A 384 24.85 -15.55 12.80
C ALA A 384 23.84 -16.61 13.33
N ILE A 385 23.37 -17.53 12.47
CA ILE A 385 22.46 -18.63 12.88
C ILE A 385 23.16 -19.66 13.78
N GLY A 386 24.50 -19.74 13.71
CA GLY A 386 25.29 -20.69 14.50
C GLY A 386 25.09 -22.16 14.13
N SER A 387 25.32 -23.08 15.07
CA SER A 387 25.33 -24.54 14.83
C SER A 387 23.94 -25.20 14.76
N VAL A 388 22.85 -24.44 14.91
CA VAL A 388 21.47 -24.95 14.80
C VAL A 388 21.20 -25.54 13.40
N THR A 389 22.03 -25.16 12.42
CA THR A 389 21.96 -25.65 11.05
C THR A 389 22.29 -27.14 10.91
N ASP A 390 22.82 -27.86 11.91
CA ASP A 390 23.15 -29.28 11.72
C ASP A 390 21.91 -30.16 11.43
N GLU A 391 20.74 -29.83 12.00
CA GLU A 391 19.49 -30.61 11.85
C GLU A 391 18.34 -29.83 11.17
N THR A 392 18.50 -28.52 10.96
CA THR A 392 17.45 -27.62 10.45
C THR A 392 17.94 -26.83 9.23
N ALA A 393 17.11 -26.74 8.19
CA ALA A 393 17.41 -26.01 6.97
C ALA A 393 16.94 -24.54 7.06
N PRO A 394 17.84 -23.54 7.04
CA PRO A 394 17.43 -22.14 7.01
C PRO A 394 17.02 -21.71 5.59
N LEU A 395 15.93 -20.94 5.49
CA LEU A 395 15.52 -20.25 4.28
C LEU A 395 15.45 -18.74 4.53
N TYR A 396 15.98 -17.97 3.58
CA TYR A 396 15.87 -16.52 3.60
C TYR A 396 14.43 -16.08 3.37
N GLY A 397 13.83 -15.33 4.29
CA GLY A 397 12.45 -14.87 4.15
C GLY A 397 12.31 -13.53 3.44
N GLY A 398 13.05 -12.48 3.79
CA GLY A 398 13.03 -11.17 3.12
C GLY A 398 11.74 -10.36 3.28
N ILE A 399 11.65 -9.18 2.65
CA ILE A 399 10.53 -8.25 2.87
C ILE A 399 9.31 -8.59 2.00
N GLY A 400 8.18 -8.91 2.64
CA GLY A 400 6.88 -9.07 1.96
C GLY A 400 6.80 -10.25 0.99
N ASN A 401 7.61 -11.27 1.25
CA ASN A 401 7.60 -12.53 0.50
C ASN A 401 6.57 -13.51 1.10
N LYS A 402 6.17 -14.49 0.30
CA LYS A 402 5.31 -15.60 0.69
C LYS A 402 6.11 -16.89 0.74
N PHE A 403 5.68 -17.85 1.55
CA PHE A 403 6.25 -19.19 1.54
C PHE A 403 5.42 -20.08 0.63
N ARG A 404 6.06 -20.77 -0.30
CA ARG A 404 5.41 -21.69 -1.24
C ARG A 404 5.96 -23.09 -1.09
N ILE A 405 5.06 -24.05 -1.14
CA ILE A 405 5.33 -25.48 -1.14
C ILE A 405 4.83 -26.03 -2.46
N LYS A 406 5.73 -26.54 -3.29
CA LYS A 406 5.42 -27.06 -4.62
C LYS A 406 5.68 -28.56 -4.66
N PHE A 407 4.63 -29.34 -4.85
CA PHE A 407 4.73 -30.80 -4.89
C PHE A 407 5.06 -31.31 -6.29
N SER A 408 5.69 -32.48 -6.34
CA SER A 408 6.02 -33.21 -7.56
C SER A 408 5.73 -34.71 -7.39
N GLY A 409 5.68 -35.44 -8.50
CA GLY A 409 5.31 -36.86 -8.49
C GLY A 409 3.82 -37.06 -8.20
N THR A 410 3.49 -37.90 -7.22
CA THR A 410 2.10 -38.29 -6.90
C THR A 410 1.20 -37.12 -6.48
N LEU A 411 1.77 -36.11 -5.82
CA LEU A 411 1.03 -34.93 -5.35
C LEU A 411 1.22 -33.71 -6.26
N ASN A 412 1.66 -33.92 -7.50
CA ASN A 412 1.89 -32.83 -8.45
C ASN A 412 0.66 -31.94 -8.62
N GLY A 413 0.91 -30.62 -8.70
CA GLY A 413 -0.14 -29.61 -8.92
C GLY A 413 -0.90 -29.18 -7.67
N ALA A 414 -0.62 -29.76 -6.51
CA ALA A 414 -1.24 -29.42 -5.24
C ALA A 414 -0.37 -28.44 -4.42
N ASP A 415 -0.05 -27.30 -5.02
CA ASP A 415 0.83 -26.31 -4.40
C ASP A 415 0.12 -25.59 -3.24
N ARG A 416 0.86 -25.23 -2.19
CA ARG A 416 0.35 -24.49 -1.02
C ARG A 416 1.18 -23.25 -0.76
N ASP A 417 0.51 -22.11 -0.60
CA ASP A 417 1.14 -20.88 -0.12
C ASP A 417 0.78 -20.64 1.35
N LEU A 418 1.76 -20.22 2.15
CA LEU A 418 1.59 -19.78 3.53
C LEU A 418 2.11 -18.35 3.68
N PRO A 419 1.43 -17.51 4.48
CA PRO A 419 1.96 -16.22 4.85
C PRO A 419 3.23 -16.38 5.72
N ILE A 420 4.12 -15.40 5.58
CA ILE A 420 5.28 -15.20 6.45
C ILE A 420 4.96 -13.98 7.31
N GLU A 421 5.36 -14.00 8.58
CA GLU A 421 5.18 -12.87 9.47
C GLU A 421 5.79 -11.60 8.83
N PRO A 422 5.09 -10.46 8.84
CA PRO A 422 5.62 -9.23 8.28
C PRO A 422 6.84 -8.68 9.04
N VAL A 423 7.78 -8.09 8.30
CA VAL A 423 8.93 -7.34 8.83
C VAL A 423 8.42 -5.97 9.31
N GLY A 424 8.28 -5.78 10.63
CA GLY A 424 7.81 -4.51 11.22
C GLY A 424 8.73 -3.32 10.92
N VAL A 425 8.21 -2.10 11.09
CA VAL A 425 8.97 -0.85 10.89
C VAL A 425 9.26 -0.18 12.22
N ILE A 426 10.51 0.23 12.45
CA ILE A 426 10.92 1.06 13.58
C ILE A 426 11.41 2.41 13.05
N VAL A 427 10.72 3.49 13.38
CA VAL A 427 11.17 4.85 13.09
C VAL A 427 11.96 5.35 14.30
N ILE A 428 13.23 5.70 14.11
CA ILE A 428 14.07 6.38 15.10
C ILE A 428 14.14 7.85 14.70
N GLY A 429 13.38 8.67 15.43
CA GLY A 429 13.40 10.12 15.30
C GLY A 429 14.40 10.73 16.26
N ILE A 430 15.45 11.37 15.75
CA ILE A 430 16.48 12.01 16.58
C ILE A 430 16.34 13.52 16.40
N ASP A 431 15.89 14.19 17.46
CA ASP A 431 15.61 15.64 17.43
C ASP A 431 16.90 16.43 17.15
N GLY A 432 16.82 17.38 16.23
CA GLY A 432 17.93 18.27 15.90
C GLY A 432 19.12 17.59 15.22
N LEU A 433 19.00 16.33 14.77
CA LEU A 433 20.10 15.61 14.12
C LEU A 433 20.37 16.14 12.70
N ARG A 434 21.57 16.66 12.47
CA ARG A 434 22.01 17.13 11.15
C ARG A 434 22.39 15.97 10.22
N GLN A 435 22.15 16.16 8.92
CA GLN A 435 22.54 15.16 7.91
C GLN A 435 24.05 14.86 7.91
N ASP A 436 24.90 15.88 8.06
CA ASP A 436 26.36 15.77 7.98
C ASP A 436 27.03 15.04 9.18
N VAL A 437 26.23 14.62 10.17
CA VAL A 437 26.71 13.77 11.28
C VAL A 437 26.92 12.33 10.82
N LEU A 438 25.98 11.77 10.05
CA LEU A 438 26.01 10.36 9.63
C LEU A 438 26.41 10.16 8.16
N TYR A 439 26.30 11.21 7.35
CA TYR A 439 26.49 11.10 5.91
C TYR A 439 27.94 11.36 5.53
N PRO A 440 28.62 10.44 4.82
CA PRO A 440 29.96 10.69 4.30
C PRO A 440 29.94 11.78 3.22
N ASP A 441 31.10 12.27 2.75
CA ASP A 441 31.13 13.25 1.64
C ASP A 441 30.55 12.68 0.32
N LYS A 442 30.73 11.36 0.10
CA LYS A 442 30.24 10.63 -1.07
C LYS A 442 29.78 9.23 -0.71
N MET A 443 28.73 8.75 -1.37
CA MET A 443 28.28 7.35 -1.35
C MET A 443 27.70 6.97 -2.71
N ASP A 444 28.07 5.79 -3.22
CA ASP A 444 27.63 5.28 -4.54
C ASP A 444 27.83 6.25 -5.71
N GLY A 445 28.86 7.09 -5.64
CA GLY A 445 29.14 8.12 -6.66
C GLY A 445 28.26 9.37 -6.58
N ASN A 446 27.36 9.47 -5.59
CA ASN A 446 26.61 10.69 -5.29
C ASN A 446 27.35 11.51 -4.23
N ASP A 447 27.40 12.83 -4.45
CA ASP A 447 27.88 13.78 -3.46
C ASP A 447 26.76 14.07 -2.46
N PHE A 448 27.09 13.99 -1.17
CA PHE A 448 26.19 14.46 -0.13
C PHE A 448 26.47 15.93 0.20
N GLU A 449 25.41 16.68 0.48
CA GLU A 449 25.52 18.09 0.82
C GLU A 449 26.16 18.23 2.20
N ASN A 450 27.26 18.97 2.26
CA ASN A 450 27.83 19.44 3.51
C ASN A 450 27.14 20.74 3.90
N VAL A 451 26.81 20.89 5.17
CA VAL A 451 26.21 22.13 5.69
C VAL A 451 27.21 23.30 5.73
N ASN A 452 28.52 23.03 5.56
CA ASN A 452 29.60 24.00 5.41
C ASN A 452 29.68 25.05 6.54
N ASP A 453 29.32 24.63 7.76
CA ASP A 453 29.40 25.47 8.95
C ASP A 453 30.86 25.96 9.15
N PRO A 454 31.15 27.24 9.47
CA PRO A 454 32.49 27.74 9.79
C PRO A 454 33.27 26.94 10.84
N SER A 455 32.58 26.13 11.65
CA SER A 455 33.20 25.14 12.54
C SER A 455 33.88 23.96 11.81
N GLY A 456 33.67 23.82 10.49
CA GLY A 456 34.18 22.76 9.63
C GLY A 456 33.33 21.48 9.66
N ASN A 457 33.79 20.44 8.93
CA ASN A 457 33.18 19.11 8.88
C ASN A 457 33.52 18.26 10.14
N ILE A 458 33.45 18.87 11.32
CA ILE A 458 33.92 18.27 12.58
C ILE A 458 32.91 17.29 13.21
N TYR A 459 31.67 17.28 12.72
CA TYR A 459 30.57 16.52 13.32
C TYR A 459 30.38 15.12 12.73
N TYR A 460 30.97 14.83 11.56
CA TYR A 460 30.87 13.53 10.93
C TYR A 460 31.35 12.40 11.86
N VAL A 461 30.58 11.33 11.90
CA VAL A 461 30.85 10.09 12.60
C VAL A 461 30.65 8.95 11.61
N ASP A 462 31.69 8.12 11.48
CA ASP A 462 31.57 6.87 10.74
C ASP A 462 30.62 5.94 11.53
N ALA A 463 29.45 5.67 10.95
CA ALA A 463 28.43 4.84 11.57
C ALA A 463 28.96 3.47 11.98
N SER A 464 29.95 2.90 11.27
CA SER A 464 30.54 1.59 11.61
C SER A 464 31.33 1.60 12.93
N THR A 465 31.65 2.78 13.46
CA THR A 465 32.35 2.97 14.75
C THR A 465 31.39 3.18 15.92
N LEU A 466 30.10 3.29 15.65
CA LEU A 466 29.04 3.43 16.65
C LEU A 466 28.57 2.05 17.10
N ASP A 467 28.38 1.86 18.40
CA ASP A 467 27.98 0.58 18.97
C ASP A 467 26.53 0.25 18.57
N GLY A 468 25.62 1.22 18.60
CA GLY A 468 24.21 1.03 18.24
C GLY A 468 23.97 1.12 16.75
N LEU A 469 24.16 2.31 16.18
CA LEU A 469 23.90 2.59 14.77
C LEU A 469 24.79 1.79 13.82
N GLY A 470 26.00 1.40 14.23
CA GLY A 470 26.87 0.53 13.42
C GLY A 470 26.30 -0.87 13.20
N GLN A 471 25.42 -1.32 14.09
CA GLN A 471 24.69 -2.58 13.94
C GLN A 471 23.45 -2.44 13.05
N ILE A 472 22.90 -1.22 12.89
CA ILE A 472 21.76 -0.95 12.01
C ILE A 472 22.23 -0.63 10.59
N LEU A 473 23.28 0.18 10.46
CA LEU A 473 23.84 0.69 9.21
C LEU A 473 24.99 -0.21 8.71
N VAL A 474 24.65 -1.48 8.46
CA VAL A 474 25.60 -2.52 8.08
C VAL A 474 25.93 -2.47 6.58
N GLY A 475 27.21 -2.69 6.26
CA GLY A 475 27.73 -2.78 4.89
C GLY A 475 28.73 -1.67 4.56
N ASP A 476 29.54 -1.91 3.53
CA ASP A 476 30.55 -0.94 3.10
C ASP A 476 29.88 0.25 2.40
N PRO A 477 30.08 1.50 2.85
CA PRO A 477 29.52 2.68 2.21
C PRO A 477 29.97 2.89 0.75
N THR A 478 31.01 2.16 0.30
CA THR A 478 31.55 2.20 -1.06
C THR A 478 31.15 0.99 -1.93
N ASP A 479 30.53 -0.05 -1.34
CA ASP A 479 30.08 -1.24 -2.06
C ASP A 479 28.58 -1.50 -1.85
N SER A 480 27.78 -1.00 -2.79
CA SER A 480 26.32 -1.15 -2.82
C SER A 480 25.81 -2.59 -2.71
N ALA A 481 26.63 -3.61 -3.05
CA ALA A 481 26.23 -5.01 -2.95
C ALA A 481 26.21 -5.51 -1.50
N THR A 482 26.99 -4.90 -0.62
CA THR A 482 27.06 -5.26 0.80
C THR A 482 26.17 -4.39 1.70
N GLN A 483 25.66 -3.29 1.16
CA GLN A 483 24.84 -2.33 1.91
C GLN A 483 23.47 -2.90 2.26
N GLN A 484 23.09 -2.68 3.51
CA GLN A 484 21.78 -3.05 4.04
C GLN A 484 20.93 -1.82 4.34
N TYR A 485 21.34 -0.66 3.83
CA TYR A 485 20.66 0.61 4.03
C TYR A 485 20.74 1.50 2.79
N ILE A 486 19.89 2.53 2.78
CA ILE A 486 19.82 3.60 1.79
C ILE A 486 19.84 4.92 2.56
N MET A 487 20.86 5.74 2.32
CA MET A 487 20.90 7.13 2.77
C MET A 487 20.37 8.02 1.64
N LEU A 488 19.22 8.65 1.85
CA LEU A 488 18.60 9.51 0.83
C LEU A 488 19.29 10.87 0.81
N PRO A 489 19.90 11.30 -0.32
CA PRO A 489 20.58 12.58 -0.41
C PRO A 489 19.61 13.77 -0.47
N LYS A 490 20.07 14.93 0.04
CA LYS A 490 19.41 16.25 -0.10
C LYS A 490 18.00 16.32 0.48
N VAL A 491 17.72 15.50 1.49
CA VAL A 491 16.41 15.52 2.17
C VAL A 491 16.33 16.77 3.03
N THR A 492 15.21 17.49 2.89
CA THR A 492 14.98 18.74 3.62
C THR A 492 13.92 18.59 4.71
N SER A 493 14.09 19.33 5.79
CA SER A 493 13.03 19.68 6.73
C SER A 493 12.10 20.72 6.09
N ILE A 494 10.86 20.79 6.57
CA ILE A 494 9.90 21.85 6.23
C ILE A 494 10.38 23.25 6.69
N PHE A 495 9.65 24.30 6.34
CA PHE A 495 9.85 25.64 6.91
C PHE A 495 8.57 26.08 7.64
N PRO A 496 8.64 26.51 8.91
CA PRO A 496 9.83 26.57 9.76
C PRO A 496 10.47 25.19 10.02
N SER A 497 11.80 25.11 10.11
CA SER A 497 12.50 23.91 10.58
C SER A 497 12.44 23.80 12.12
N ILE A 498 11.22 23.74 12.64
CA ILE A 498 10.93 23.70 14.07
C ILE A 498 10.27 22.37 14.41
N THR A 499 10.65 21.82 15.56
CA THR A 499 10.26 20.52 16.12
C THR A 499 8.79 20.18 15.87
N LEU A 500 7.87 21.00 16.35
CA LEU A 500 6.42 20.75 16.29
C LEU A 500 5.86 20.73 14.86
N ALA A 501 6.25 21.72 14.06
CA ALA A 501 5.81 21.80 12.66
C ALA A 501 6.37 20.62 11.86
N SER A 502 7.60 20.22 12.15
CA SER A 502 8.34 19.18 11.44
C SER A 502 7.83 17.79 11.75
N TRP A 503 7.66 17.42 13.02
CA TRP A 503 7.07 16.12 13.38
C TRP A 503 5.64 15.97 12.90
N ALA A 504 4.83 17.04 13.00
CA ALA A 504 3.50 17.05 12.40
C ALA A 504 3.58 16.73 10.90
N SER A 505 4.53 17.32 10.19
CA SER A 505 4.74 17.07 8.76
C SER A 505 5.21 15.64 8.47
N ILE A 506 6.15 15.11 9.25
CA ILE A 506 6.68 13.73 9.14
C ILE A 506 5.58 12.68 9.23
N PHE A 507 4.69 12.79 10.23
CA PHE A 507 3.65 11.78 10.46
C PHE A 507 2.41 11.98 9.60
N THR A 508 2.13 13.21 9.16
CA THR A 508 0.97 13.49 8.29
C THR A 508 1.31 13.34 6.81
N GLY A 509 2.57 13.56 6.45
CA GLY A 509 3.04 13.75 5.08
C GLY A 509 2.62 15.09 4.46
N LYS A 510 2.20 16.05 5.28
CA LYS A 510 1.64 17.35 4.86
C LYS A 510 2.54 18.50 5.30
N MET A 511 2.50 19.61 4.56
CA MET A 511 3.29 20.80 4.87
C MET A 511 2.60 21.69 5.94
N PRO A 512 3.30 22.63 6.60
CA PRO A 512 2.73 23.54 7.59
C PRO A 512 1.46 24.30 7.17
N VAL A 513 1.34 24.67 5.90
CA VAL A 513 0.14 25.29 5.32
C VAL A 513 -1.10 24.38 5.37
N GLU A 514 -0.88 23.06 5.44
CA GLU A 514 -1.93 22.06 5.56
C GLU A 514 -2.12 21.59 7.01
N THR A 515 -1.04 21.52 7.80
CA THR A 515 -1.13 21.13 9.22
C THR A 515 -1.62 22.27 10.10
N GLY A 516 -1.42 23.51 9.69
CA GLY A 516 -1.76 24.70 10.46
C GLY A 516 -0.84 24.98 11.65
N ILE A 517 0.31 24.28 11.75
CA ILE A 517 1.36 24.52 12.76
C ILE A 517 2.52 25.25 12.09
N LEU A 518 2.74 26.50 12.48
CA LEU A 518 3.67 27.41 11.80
C LEU A 518 4.88 27.83 12.65
N GLY A 519 5.11 27.13 13.77
CA GLY A 519 6.21 27.42 14.68
C GLY A 519 5.88 26.99 16.11
N ASN A 520 6.77 27.34 17.03
CA ASN A 520 6.56 27.19 18.47
C ASN A 520 5.59 28.24 18.99
N GLU A 521 5.58 29.44 18.42
CA GLU A 521 4.60 30.48 18.73
C GLU A 521 3.99 31.05 17.44
N PHE A 522 2.68 31.19 17.36
CA PHE A 522 2.01 31.85 16.24
C PHE A 522 0.63 32.36 16.63
N PHE A 523 0.10 33.26 15.80
CA PHE A 523 -1.26 33.79 15.97
C PHE A 523 -2.20 33.13 14.96
N ALA A 524 -3.26 32.51 15.45
CA ALA A 524 -4.30 31.88 14.65
C ALA A 524 -5.56 32.76 14.64
N ARG A 525 -5.84 33.36 13.48
CA ARG A 525 -6.99 34.25 13.27
C ARG A 525 -8.33 33.51 13.31
N ASP A 526 -8.29 32.22 12.99
CA ASP A 526 -9.43 31.32 12.82
C ASP A 526 -9.95 30.72 14.14
N ILE A 527 -9.25 30.94 15.26
CA ILE A 527 -9.66 30.46 16.58
C ILE A 527 -9.93 31.60 17.56
N ASN A 528 -10.84 31.36 18.51
CA ASN A 528 -11.30 32.34 19.50
C ASN A 528 -10.87 32.02 20.94
N PHE A 529 -9.83 31.20 21.10
CA PHE A 529 -9.19 30.85 22.37
C PHE A 529 -7.67 30.86 22.19
N SER A 530 -6.92 30.81 23.29
CA SER A 530 -5.46 30.70 23.27
C SER A 530 -5.00 29.31 23.68
N VAL A 531 -3.78 28.98 23.27
CA VAL A 531 -3.12 27.71 23.62
C VAL A 531 -1.76 28.04 24.21
N PRO A 532 -1.50 27.65 25.47
CA PRO A 532 -2.34 26.90 26.39
C PRO A 532 -3.32 27.84 27.11
N ALA A 533 -4.62 27.52 27.12
CA ALA A 533 -5.63 28.38 27.74
C ALA A 533 -5.36 28.70 29.22
N ARG A 534 -4.71 27.78 29.96
CA ARG A 534 -4.36 27.94 31.39
C ARG A 534 -3.43 29.11 31.70
N PHE A 535 -2.66 29.60 30.71
CA PHE A 535 -1.76 30.73 30.91
C PHE A 535 -2.45 32.08 30.64
N ASN A 536 -3.74 32.05 30.32
CA ASN A 536 -4.55 33.24 30.05
C ASN A 536 -3.91 34.14 29.00
N ASN A 537 -3.25 33.53 28.00
CA ASN A 537 -2.68 34.25 26.87
C ASN A 537 -3.82 34.91 26.06
N PRO A 538 -3.55 36.04 25.38
CA PRO A 538 -4.54 36.67 24.52
C PRO A 538 -5.13 35.71 23.50
N THR A 539 -6.43 35.84 23.21
CA THR A 539 -7.16 35.00 22.26
C THR A 539 -6.44 34.89 20.92
N GLY A 540 -6.33 33.67 20.38
CA GLY A 540 -5.68 33.39 19.09
C GLY A 540 -4.17 33.13 19.21
N ILE A 541 -3.53 33.47 20.33
CA ILE A 541 -2.11 33.14 20.56
C ILE A 541 -1.98 31.65 20.87
N ILE A 542 -1.16 30.97 20.07
CA ILE A 542 -0.69 29.61 20.29
C ILE A 542 0.80 29.70 20.61
N SER A 543 1.20 29.26 21.80
CA SER A 543 2.59 29.25 22.26
C SER A 543 2.89 27.91 22.91
N PHE A 544 3.63 27.06 22.22
CA PHE A 544 4.01 25.74 22.69
C PHE A 544 5.28 25.78 23.56
N SER A 545 6.23 26.65 23.24
CA SER A 545 7.46 26.85 24.04
C SER A 545 8.16 28.12 23.59
N SER A 546 9.14 28.60 24.37
CA SER A 546 10.23 29.53 24.00
C SER A 546 9.86 30.83 23.25
N GLY A 547 8.57 31.18 23.23
CA GLY A 547 8.02 32.39 22.63
C GLY A 547 7.99 33.58 23.60
N ALA A 548 7.44 34.70 23.14
CA ALA A 548 7.28 35.87 24.00
C ALA A 548 6.24 35.61 25.09
N PHE A 549 5.16 34.88 24.77
CA PHE A 549 4.11 34.54 25.73
C PHE A 549 4.46 33.29 26.54
N LYS A 550 3.77 33.12 27.68
CA LYS A 550 3.96 31.95 28.52
C LYS A 550 3.50 30.71 27.75
N GLY A 551 4.49 29.94 27.28
CA GLY A 551 4.32 28.59 26.75
C GLY A 551 4.27 27.56 27.87
N PHE A 552 4.59 26.30 27.56
CA PHE A 552 4.60 25.24 28.55
C PHE A 552 5.79 25.28 29.52
N ASP A 553 6.78 26.13 29.27
CA ASP A 553 8.06 26.21 29.99
C ASP A 553 7.97 26.77 31.42
N VAL A 554 6.82 27.34 31.82
CA VAL A 554 6.61 28.02 33.12
C VAL A 554 5.60 27.27 33.99
N PHE A 555 6.02 26.14 34.58
CA PHE A 555 5.22 25.45 35.60
C PHE A 555 5.41 26.07 37.01
N PRO A 556 4.33 26.37 37.78
CA PRO A 556 4.45 27.14 39.03
C PRO A 556 5.06 26.40 40.24
N LYS A 557 5.58 27.22 41.17
CA LYS A 557 6.35 26.90 42.39
C LYS A 557 5.72 26.04 43.53
N PRO A 558 4.41 25.71 43.68
CA PRO A 558 3.96 25.04 44.91
C PRO A 558 4.48 23.61 45.12
N TRP A 559 4.98 22.95 44.07
CA TRP A 559 5.32 21.52 44.09
C TRP A 559 6.81 21.21 43.82
N GLY A 560 7.71 22.20 43.86
CA GLY A 560 9.16 21.96 43.69
C GLY A 560 9.60 21.71 42.24
N LEU A 561 8.82 22.17 41.27
CA LEU A 561 9.12 22.08 39.84
C LEU A 561 10.06 23.24 39.45
N TYR A 562 11.33 22.95 39.16
CA TYR A 562 12.29 23.93 38.67
C TYR A 562 12.18 24.06 37.15
N SER A 563 12.13 25.31 36.67
CA SER A 563 11.93 25.70 35.28
C SER A 563 13.21 25.54 34.45
N ASP A 564 13.28 24.51 33.60
CA ASP A 564 14.26 24.34 32.53
C ASP A 564 13.67 23.68 31.27
N ASP A 565 12.37 23.41 31.23
CA ASP A 565 11.81 22.46 30.26
C ASP A 565 11.28 23.18 29.01
N PHE A 566 11.69 22.72 27.83
CA PHE A 566 11.17 23.09 26.50
C PHE A 566 9.82 22.39 26.18
N PHE A 567 9.22 21.68 27.15
CA PHE A 567 8.20 20.65 26.89
C PHE A 567 6.97 20.68 27.78
N ILE A 568 5.94 19.97 27.29
CA ILE A 568 4.68 19.66 27.96
C ILE A 568 4.88 18.42 28.84
N PRO A 569 4.94 18.54 30.19
CA PRO A 569 5.02 17.37 31.05
C PRO A 569 3.71 16.56 31.00
N TYR A 570 3.86 15.24 31.05
CA TYR A 570 2.78 14.33 31.44
C TYR A 570 2.23 14.75 32.80
N GLN A 571 0.92 14.95 32.92
CA GLN A 571 0.27 14.96 34.22
C GLN A 571 -0.46 13.64 34.42
N PHE A 572 -0.23 13.04 35.59
CA PHE A 572 -0.92 11.84 36.11
C PHE A 572 -2.46 11.91 36.06
N ASN A 573 -3.03 13.07 35.75
CA ASN A 573 -4.42 13.37 35.98
C ASN A 573 -5.12 14.19 34.87
N TRP A 574 -4.74 13.99 33.60
CA TRP A 574 -5.46 14.61 32.47
C TRP A 574 -6.95 14.23 32.38
N ASN A 575 -7.40 13.22 33.14
CA ASN A 575 -8.82 12.93 33.31
C ASN A 575 -9.47 13.56 34.55
N SER A 576 -8.76 14.18 35.50
CA SER A 576 -9.44 14.73 36.70
C SER A 576 -8.96 16.06 37.30
N GLU A 577 -8.14 16.86 36.60
CA GLU A 577 -7.94 18.28 36.96
C GLU A 577 -8.42 19.30 35.91
N LEU A 578 -9.12 18.84 34.87
CA LEU A 578 -10.01 19.70 34.06
C LEU A 578 -11.44 19.72 34.65
N ASP A 579 -11.55 19.78 35.97
CA ASP A 579 -12.80 20.19 36.64
C ASP A 579 -12.82 21.73 36.72
N PRO A 580 -13.97 22.37 36.45
CA PRO A 580 -14.08 23.73 35.98
C PRO A 580 -13.95 24.73 37.12
N VAL A 581 -12.73 24.98 37.60
CA VAL A 581 -12.49 26.13 38.49
C VAL A 581 -12.31 27.39 37.62
N HIS A 582 -13.35 27.68 36.84
CA HIS A 582 -13.81 29.01 36.39
C HIS A 582 -15.08 28.85 35.51
N SER A 583 -15.98 27.91 35.85
CA SER A 583 -17.37 28.03 35.37
C SER A 583 -18.00 29.25 36.03
N ASP A 584 -17.85 30.42 35.42
CA ASP A 584 -18.89 31.44 35.53
C ASP A 584 -20.19 30.78 35.01
N PRO A 585 -21.22 30.59 35.86
CA PRO A 585 -22.45 29.94 35.46
C PRO A 585 -23.21 30.71 34.37
N ASN A 586 -22.76 31.92 34.00
CA ASN A 586 -23.36 32.75 32.97
C ASN A 586 -22.60 32.75 31.63
N ASN A 587 -21.50 32.00 31.49
CA ASN A 587 -20.74 31.92 30.24
C ASN A 587 -20.77 30.50 29.63
N PRO A 588 -21.56 30.26 28.57
CA PRO A 588 -21.75 28.94 27.99
C PRO A 588 -20.66 28.61 26.94
N ILE A 589 -19.40 28.55 27.37
CA ILE A 589 -18.28 28.15 26.49
C ILE A 589 -17.83 26.72 26.87
N ASP A 590 -17.94 25.85 25.86
CA ASP A 590 -17.47 24.46 25.64
C ASP A 590 -16.50 23.85 26.69
N PRO A 591 -16.63 22.56 27.09
CA PRO A 591 -15.66 21.91 27.97
C PRO A 591 -14.30 21.91 27.28
N VAL A 592 -13.33 22.55 27.93
CA VAL A 592 -11.95 22.74 27.44
C VAL A 592 -11.32 21.38 27.14
N ARG A 593 -11.29 21.01 25.86
CA ARG A 593 -10.48 19.90 25.33
C ARG A 593 -9.01 20.27 25.49
N SER A 594 -8.14 19.31 25.76
CA SER A 594 -6.69 19.57 25.68
C SER A 594 -6.34 20.01 24.25
N ALA A 595 -5.56 21.09 24.12
CA ALA A 595 -5.36 21.80 22.85
C ALA A 595 -4.74 20.94 21.73
N GLN A 596 -3.99 19.88 22.07
CA GLN A 596 -3.45 18.91 21.11
C GLN A 596 -4.54 18.06 20.43
N ASN A 597 -5.71 17.96 21.04
CA ASN A 597 -6.86 17.17 20.58
C ASN A 597 -7.97 18.05 19.96
N ASP A 598 -7.74 19.35 19.75
CA ASP A 598 -8.70 20.21 19.03
C ASP A 598 -8.55 20.01 17.52
N CYS A 599 -9.61 19.50 16.90
CA CYS A 599 -9.69 19.21 15.47
C CYS A 599 -9.40 20.44 14.59
N ARG A 600 -9.66 21.66 15.09
CA ARG A 600 -9.44 22.92 14.37
C ARG A 600 -7.96 23.29 14.29
N ILE A 601 -7.15 22.91 15.28
CA ILE A 601 -5.72 23.31 15.34
C ILE A 601 -4.86 22.53 14.34
N LEU A 602 -5.29 21.35 13.90
CA LEU A 602 -4.49 20.40 13.12
C LEU A 602 -5.32 19.74 11.99
N GLU A 603 -6.11 20.48 11.18
CA GLU A 603 -7.03 19.91 10.16
C GLU A 603 -6.32 19.04 9.09
N THR A 604 -5.97 17.80 9.41
CA THR A 604 -5.21 16.92 8.50
C THR A 604 -5.84 15.54 8.35
N ASP A 605 -6.50 15.28 7.22
CA ASP A 605 -6.79 13.91 6.76
C ASP A 605 -5.49 13.09 6.65
N THR A 606 -5.12 12.37 7.72
CA THR A 606 -4.00 11.43 7.70
C THR A 606 -4.49 10.01 7.47
N ILE A 607 -3.58 9.12 7.06
CA ILE A 607 -3.85 7.68 7.11
C ILE A 607 -4.12 7.24 8.54
N PHE A 608 -3.49 7.85 9.56
CA PHE A 608 -3.79 7.56 10.97
C PHE A 608 -5.22 7.98 11.37
N GLU A 609 -5.75 9.08 10.82
CA GLU A 609 -7.12 9.56 11.06
C GLU A 609 -8.20 8.78 10.31
N LYS A 610 -7.93 8.21 9.14
CA LYS A 610 -8.87 7.31 8.44
C LYS A 610 -9.14 6.01 9.19
N ILE A 611 -8.22 5.69 10.11
CA ILE A 611 -8.24 4.53 10.98
C ILE A 611 -8.82 4.90 12.38
N THR A 612 -9.27 6.13 12.57
CA THR A 612 -10.39 6.45 13.46
C THR A 612 -11.61 6.65 12.59
N GLY A 613 -12.74 6.05 12.95
CA GLY A 613 -14.00 6.30 12.27
C GLY A 613 -14.16 7.81 12.19
N SER A 614 -14.32 8.31 10.97
CA SER A 614 -14.43 9.74 10.73
C SER A 614 -15.37 10.39 11.75
N GLN A 615 -14.99 11.58 12.20
CA GLN A 615 -15.83 12.73 12.51
C GLN A 615 -15.66 13.25 13.94
N CYS A 616 -15.59 14.58 14.01
CA CYS A 616 -15.99 15.43 15.13
C CYS A 616 -17.15 14.85 15.97
N ASN A 617 -16.89 13.87 16.84
CA ASN A 617 -17.91 13.29 17.70
C ASN A 617 -17.38 13.09 19.12
N ALA A 618 -18.19 13.55 20.06
CA ALA A 618 -17.82 13.98 21.41
C ALA A 618 -17.46 12.87 22.41
N ASN A 619 -17.04 11.69 21.93
CA ASN A 619 -16.79 10.54 22.78
C ASN A 619 -15.34 10.07 22.60
N ASN A 620 -14.52 10.41 23.58
CA ASN A 620 -13.09 10.13 23.75
C ASN A 620 -12.72 8.61 23.67
N GLN A 621 -12.90 7.96 22.52
CA GLN A 621 -12.68 6.51 22.36
C GLN A 621 -11.60 6.19 21.30
N GLY A 622 -10.32 6.27 21.70
CA GLY A 622 -9.10 5.64 21.16
C GLY A 622 -9.05 5.11 19.69
N MET A 623 -8.30 4.03 19.46
CA MET A 623 -8.05 3.40 18.14
C MET A 623 -8.95 2.17 17.76
N PRO A 624 -10.29 2.13 17.95
CA PRO A 624 -11.12 0.98 17.58
C PRO A 624 -11.09 0.62 16.09
N GLU A 625 -10.88 1.58 15.20
CA GLU A 625 -10.96 1.40 13.76
C GLU A 625 -9.62 0.92 13.16
N VAL A 626 -8.49 1.12 13.89
CA VAL A 626 -7.16 0.49 13.63
C VAL A 626 -7.24 -0.95 14.04
N ARG A 627 -7.79 -1.13 15.25
CA ARG A 627 -8.20 -2.41 15.77
C ARG A 627 -9.16 -3.16 14.87
N ARG A 628 -9.99 -2.46 14.09
CA ARG A 628 -10.94 -3.07 13.16
C ARG A 628 -10.29 -3.34 11.80
N TYR A 629 -9.59 -2.39 11.19
CA TYR A 629 -8.93 -2.56 9.89
C TYR A 629 -7.89 -3.68 9.91
N PHE A 630 -6.94 -3.64 10.87
CA PHE A 630 -5.93 -4.69 10.96
C PHE A 630 -6.58 -6.03 11.32
N LYS A 631 -7.55 -6.08 12.25
CA LYS A 631 -8.32 -7.30 12.54
C LYS A 631 -9.15 -7.83 11.36
N GLU A 632 -9.65 -6.96 10.48
CA GLU A 632 -10.43 -7.33 9.28
C GLU A 632 -9.55 -7.76 8.10
N ASN A 633 -8.24 -7.44 8.14
CA ASN A 633 -7.26 -7.76 7.08
C ASN A 633 -6.05 -8.52 7.67
N GLY A 634 -6.29 -9.37 8.68
CA GLY A 634 -5.29 -10.31 9.22
C GLY A 634 -4.12 -9.73 10.03
N GLY A 635 -4.00 -8.41 10.17
CA GLY A 635 -2.90 -7.76 10.91
C GLY A 635 -3.16 -7.51 12.40
N ASP A 636 -2.08 -7.38 13.18
CA ASP A 636 -2.13 -6.94 14.57
C ASP A 636 -2.27 -5.40 14.66
N PRO A 637 -3.30 -4.87 15.33
CA PRO A 637 -3.58 -3.45 15.41
C PRO A 637 -2.72 -2.62 16.37
N VAL A 638 -1.73 -3.21 17.05
CA VAL A 638 -0.86 -2.42 17.93
C VAL A 638 0.10 -1.59 17.06
N VAL A 639 -0.26 -0.33 16.80
CA VAL A 639 0.66 0.70 16.32
C VAL A 639 1.15 1.47 17.54
N VAL A 640 2.43 1.38 17.86
CA VAL A 640 3.03 2.18 18.94
C VAL A 640 3.67 3.41 18.34
N ALA A 641 2.96 4.54 18.38
CA ALA A 641 3.50 5.84 18.03
C ALA A 641 3.94 6.57 19.31
N ASN A 642 5.21 6.43 19.72
CA ASN A 642 5.77 7.19 20.85
C ASN A 642 6.38 8.50 20.35
N SER A 643 5.54 9.40 19.84
CA SER A 643 5.97 10.75 19.43
C SER A 643 4.94 11.76 19.88
N HIS A 644 5.16 12.41 21.03
CA HIS A 644 4.38 13.50 21.69
C HIS A 644 3.61 14.54 20.81
N TYR A 645 3.77 14.54 19.50
CA TYR A 645 3.22 15.49 18.53
C TYR A 645 2.20 14.93 17.53
N ALA A 646 1.86 13.63 17.57
CA ALA A 646 0.82 13.01 16.72
C ALA A 646 -0.57 12.92 17.39
N ARG A 647 -1.64 13.43 16.76
CA ARG A 647 -3.02 13.43 17.32
C ARG A 647 -3.50 12.08 17.88
N GLY A 648 -4.27 12.11 18.97
CA GLY A 648 -5.17 11.02 19.36
C GLY A 648 -4.51 9.73 19.85
N VAL A 649 -3.19 9.72 20.08
CA VAL A 649 -2.49 8.61 20.71
C VAL A 649 -2.56 8.82 22.22
N TYR A 650 -3.05 7.83 22.98
CA TYR A 650 -2.89 7.83 24.44
C TYR A 650 -1.39 7.70 24.71
N TRP A 651 -0.77 8.80 25.10
CA TRP A 651 0.67 8.91 25.21
C TRP A 651 1.24 8.12 26.39
N LEU A 652 2.24 7.30 26.11
CA LEU A 652 3.38 7.14 27.01
C LEU A 652 4.40 8.25 26.65
N THR A 653 4.11 9.50 27.02
CA THR A 653 5.13 10.51 27.33
C THR A 653 6.03 9.95 28.42
N TRP A 654 7.36 10.16 28.42
CA TRP A 654 8.30 9.96 29.55
C TRP A 654 7.59 9.97 30.92
N ASP A 655 7.81 8.96 31.76
CA ASP A 655 7.17 8.89 33.08
C ASP A 655 7.82 10.00 33.91
N THR A 656 7.27 11.20 33.80
CA THR A 656 7.71 12.40 34.52
C THR A 656 9.23 12.62 34.48
N PRO A 657 9.78 13.32 33.46
CA PRO A 657 11.04 14.00 33.71
C PRO A 657 10.78 14.93 34.89
N TRP A 658 11.60 14.82 35.94
CA TRP A 658 11.54 15.80 37.02
C TRP A 658 11.93 17.15 36.41
N PRO A 659 11.20 18.25 36.65
CA PRO A 659 11.52 19.53 36.04
C PRO A 659 12.95 19.96 36.38
N GLY A 660 13.75 20.34 35.37
CA GLY A 660 15.21 20.40 35.47
C GLY A 660 15.93 19.17 34.94
N SER A 661 15.26 18.33 34.14
CA SER A 661 15.85 17.12 33.57
C SER A 661 16.92 17.48 32.54
N SER A 662 18.16 17.05 32.78
CA SER A 662 19.22 17.18 31.77
C SER A 662 18.85 16.40 30.50
N ALA A 663 19.41 16.79 29.35
CA ALA A 663 19.25 16.07 28.08
C ALA A 663 19.30 14.54 28.23
N ASN A 664 20.30 14.00 28.97
CA ASN A 664 20.42 12.57 29.23
C ASN A 664 19.17 11.96 29.91
N MET A 665 18.59 12.65 30.90
CA MET A 665 17.39 12.16 31.61
C MET A 665 16.17 12.10 30.70
N MET A 666 16.16 12.93 29.64
CA MET A 666 15.14 12.83 28.63
C MET A 666 15.33 11.55 27.86
N ASP A 667 16.45 11.36 27.16
CA ASP A 667 16.70 10.14 26.38
C ASP A 667 16.50 8.85 27.23
N ASP A 668 16.95 8.87 28.50
CA ASP A 668 16.73 7.82 29.50
C ASP A 668 15.25 7.47 29.65
N ALA A 669 14.39 8.48 29.83
CA ALA A 669 12.97 8.26 29.97
C ALA A 669 12.26 7.93 28.64
N SER A 670 12.89 8.18 27.46
CA SER A 670 12.41 7.63 26.17
C SER A 670 12.65 6.14 26.16
N TRP A 671 13.88 5.80 26.52
CA TRP A 671 14.37 4.45 26.53
C TRP A 671 13.58 3.60 27.51
N ASP A 672 13.42 4.03 28.76
CA ASP A 672 12.62 3.35 29.79
C ASP A 672 11.24 2.94 29.28
N LYS A 673 10.62 3.77 28.43
CA LYS A 673 9.30 3.49 27.84
C LYS A 673 9.33 2.52 26.70
N LEU A 674 10.33 2.64 25.84
CA LEU A 674 10.54 1.66 24.79
C LEU A 674 10.89 0.30 25.42
N ASP A 675 11.75 0.27 26.42
CA ASP A 675 12.12 -0.93 27.18
C ASP A 675 10.91 -1.52 27.90
N ASP A 676 10.06 -0.72 28.56
CA ASP A 676 8.79 -1.17 29.14
C ASP A 676 7.88 -1.85 28.08
N TYR A 677 7.84 -1.30 26.86
CA TYR A 677 7.11 -1.89 25.74
C TYR A 677 7.76 -3.20 25.27
N LEU A 678 9.08 -3.23 25.12
CA LEU A 678 9.84 -4.40 24.66
C LEU A 678 9.84 -5.54 25.68
N ASN A 679 9.90 -5.22 26.98
CA ASN A 679 9.70 -6.16 28.10
C ASN A 679 8.23 -6.51 28.30
N GLY A 680 7.33 -5.86 27.55
CA GLY A 680 5.94 -6.23 27.48
C GLY A 680 5.22 -6.08 28.82
N LYS A 681 5.31 -4.92 29.49
CA LYS A 681 4.58 -4.55 30.74
C LYS A 681 3.04 -4.72 30.71
N TYR A 682 2.52 -5.35 29.67
CA TYR A 682 1.31 -6.18 29.63
C TYR A 682 1.61 -7.67 29.86
N GLU A 683 2.55 -7.99 30.76
CA GLU A 683 2.87 -9.38 31.09
C GLU A 683 1.64 -10.03 31.72
N ASP A 684 1.35 -11.29 31.37
CA ASP A 684 0.46 -12.08 32.20
C ASP A 684 1.10 -12.28 33.60
N PHE A 685 0.34 -12.80 34.56
CA PHE A 685 0.81 -13.02 35.93
C PHE A 685 2.06 -13.93 36.05
N PHE A 686 2.55 -14.51 34.94
CA PHE A 686 3.71 -15.40 34.88
C PHE A 686 4.93 -14.80 34.15
N GLY A 687 4.93 -13.49 33.83
CA GLY A 687 6.09 -12.84 33.20
C GLY A 687 6.32 -13.31 31.77
N ARG A 688 5.25 -13.73 31.08
CA ARG A 688 5.29 -14.02 29.64
C ARG A 688 4.77 -12.79 28.92
N ARG A 689 5.51 -12.32 27.92
CA ARG A 689 4.92 -11.47 26.87
C ARG A 689 3.67 -12.21 26.39
N ASN A 690 2.50 -11.58 26.48
CA ASN A 690 1.31 -12.14 25.84
C ASN A 690 1.68 -12.47 24.40
N ASP A 691 1.08 -13.49 23.79
CA ASP A 691 1.31 -13.88 22.39
C ASP A 691 0.87 -12.80 21.36
N VAL A 692 0.99 -11.52 21.70
CA VAL A 692 0.75 -10.33 20.88
C VAL A 692 1.99 -10.11 20.00
N PRO A 693 1.85 -10.21 18.67
CA PRO A 693 2.88 -9.83 17.70
C PRO A 693 3.58 -8.50 18.00
N PHE A 694 4.83 -8.37 17.56
CA PHE A 694 5.52 -7.08 17.53
C PHE A 694 4.75 -6.10 16.64
N SER A 695 4.68 -4.83 17.04
CA SER A 695 3.93 -3.81 16.31
C SER A 695 4.39 -3.67 14.87
N ALA A 696 3.43 -3.60 13.94
CA ALA A 696 3.71 -3.35 12.53
C ALA A 696 4.50 -2.04 12.30
N LEU A 697 4.27 -1.06 13.16
CA LEU A 697 4.98 0.21 13.21
C LEU A 697 5.23 0.60 14.67
N THR A 698 6.51 0.86 14.96
CA THR A 698 6.98 1.47 16.20
C THR A 698 7.68 2.79 15.85
N VAL A 699 7.32 3.87 16.52
CA VAL A 699 8.02 5.15 16.41
C VAL A 699 8.66 5.44 17.76
N TRP A 700 9.94 5.73 17.76
CA TRP A 700 10.73 6.09 18.92
C TRP A 700 11.42 7.43 18.68
N TYR A 701 11.38 8.32 19.67
CA TYR A 701 11.85 9.69 19.54
C TYR A 701 12.87 10.02 20.64
N LEU A 702 13.97 10.68 20.27
CA LEU A 702 15.13 11.00 21.10
C LEU A 702 15.37 12.52 21.10
N PRO A 703 14.93 13.26 22.14
CA PRO A 703 15.00 14.72 22.23
C PRO A 703 16.33 15.25 22.75
N GLY A 704 17.14 14.41 23.41
CA GLY A 704 18.25 14.89 24.23
C GLY A 704 19.31 15.63 23.44
N LEU A 705 19.55 15.24 22.19
CA LEU A 705 20.56 15.86 21.33
C LEU A 705 20.26 17.35 21.06
N ASP A 706 19.02 17.67 20.71
CA ASP A 706 18.55 19.05 20.50
C ASP A 706 18.67 19.89 21.79
N HIS A 707 18.29 19.31 22.93
CA HIS A 707 18.32 19.98 24.23
C HIS A 707 19.74 20.27 24.70
N GLU A 708 20.62 19.30 24.52
CA GLU A 708 22.04 19.44 24.84
C GLU A 708 22.66 20.57 24.00
N ALA A 709 22.32 20.64 22.71
CA ALA A 709 22.79 21.68 21.83
C ALA A 709 22.27 23.06 22.25
N HIS A 710 20.95 23.24 22.44
CA HIS A 710 20.38 24.51 22.87
C HIS A 710 21.03 25.06 24.16
N GLY A 711 21.24 24.21 25.16
CA GLY A 711 21.75 24.62 26.48
C GLY A 711 23.28 24.73 26.58
N LYS A 712 24.03 23.89 25.88
CA LYS A 712 25.50 23.80 25.98
C LYS A 712 26.24 24.17 24.69
N GLY A 713 25.53 24.31 23.59
CA GLY A 713 26.04 24.69 22.28
C GLY A 713 26.60 23.50 21.49
N MET A 714 26.89 23.75 20.21
CA MET A 714 27.34 22.69 19.28
C MET A 714 28.68 22.03 19.65
N SER A 715 29.46 22.60 20.58
CA SER A 715 30.76 22.03 21.00
C SER A 715 30.65 20.65 21.69
N VAL A 716 29.51 20.35 22.31
CA VAL A 716 29.25 19.05 22.98
C VAL A 716 28.37 18.12 22.15
N TYR A 717 27.81 18.61 21.04
CA TYR A 717 26.80 17.95 20.23
C TYR A 717 27.25 16.58 19.71
N ARG A 718 28.45 16.51 19.12
CA ARG A 718 29.01 15.25 18.61
C ARG A 718 29.24 14.24 19.73
N ASP A 719 29.80 14.69 20.85
CA ASP A 719 30.12 13.81 21.97
C ASP A 719 28.85 13.26 22.63
N TYR A 720 27.78 14.06 22.70
CA TYR A 720 26.48 13.60 23.17
C TYR A 720 25.88 12.57 22.22
N PHE A 721 25.89 12.83 20.91
CA PHE A 721 25.40 11.88 19.92
C PHE A 721 26.11 10.52 20.02
N VAL A 722 27.44 10.53 20.05
CA VAL A 722 28.28 9.32 20.08
C VAL A 722 28.16 8.55 21.41
N ASN A 723 28.16 9.25 22.55
CA ASN A 723 28.28 8.58 23.85
C ASN A 723 26.94 8.40 24.59
N THR A 724 25.91 9.17 24.25
CA THR A 724 24.58 9.09 24.90
C THR A 724 23.53 8.58 23.93
N THR A 725 23.30 9.29 22.81
CA THR A 725 22.23 8.92 21.87
C THR A 725 22.45 7.52 21.29
N ASP A 726 23.67 7.23 20.82
CA ASP A 726 24.01 5.91 20.28
C ASP A 726 24.03 4.81 21.34
N MET A 727 24.38 5.12 22.59
CA MET A 727 24.30 4.18 23.72
C MET A 727 22.87 3.66 23.90
N TYR A 728 21.86 4.53 23.92
CA TYR A 728 20.46 4.10 23.99
C TYR A 728 20.01 3.33 22.74
N ILE A 729 20.49 3.73 21.55
CA ILE A 729 20.23 2.96 20.33
C ILE A 729 20.83 1.54 20.47
N ASN A 730 22.02 1.39 21.04
CA ASN A 730 22.62 0.09 21.31
C ASN A 730 21.77 -0.75 22.26
N GLU A 731 21.24 -0.16 23.35
CA GLU A 731 20.35 -0.87 24.27
C GLU A 731 19.07 -1.37 23.57
N VAL A 732 18.49 -0.59 22.66
CA VAL A 732 17.37 -1.03 21.80
C VAL A 732 17.78 -2.19 20.90
N VAL A 733 18.93 -2.10 20.25
CA VAL A 733 19.45 -3.16 19.36
C VAL A 733 19.64 -4.45 20.13
N ASP A 734 20.32 -4.39 21.28
CA ASP A 734 20.56 -5.55 22.14
C ASP A 734 19.23 -6.17 22.57
N LYS A 735 18.25 -5.34 22.94
CA LYS A 735 16.94 -5.83 23.35
C LYS A 735 16.16 -6.48 22.22
N LEU A 736 16.18 -5.92 21.02
CA LEU A 736 15.56 -6.52 19.85
C LEU A 736 16.23 -7.85 19.45
N LYS A 737 17.53 -7.98 19.68
CA LYS A 737 18.27 -9.25 19.46
C LYS A 737 17.89 -10.31 20.48
N GLU A 738 17.77 -9.95 21.77
CA GLU A 738 17.25 -10.84 22.81
C GLU A 738 15.86 -11.39 22.44
N LEU A 739 15.03 -10.56 21.81
CA LEU A 739 13.68 -10.90 21.39
C LEU A 739 13.61 -11.64 20.04
N ASP A 740 14.73 -11.85 19.34
CA ASP A 740 14.77 -12.43 17.98
C ASP A 740 13.96 -11.58 16.96
N GLU A 741 13.94 -10.26 17.16
CA GLU A 741 13.17 -9.31 16.38
C GLU A 741 14.05 -8.40 15.51
N PHE A 742 15.32 -8.16 15.89
CA PHE A 742 16.19 -7.14 15.31
C PHE A 742 16.35 -7.24 13.79
N ASP A 743 16.77 -8.41 13.30
CA ASP A 743 16.97 -8.68 11.86
C ASP A 743 15.65 -8.75 11.09
N ASN A 744 14.51 -8.75 11.81
CA ASN A 744 13.17 -8.78 11.26
C ASN A 744 12.48 -7.41 11.38
N LYS A 745 13.27 -6.31 11.36
CA LYS A 745 12.77 -4.92 11.34
C LYS A 745 13.42 -4.08 10.24
N ILE A 746 12.62 -3.23 9.64
CA ILE A 746 13.09 -2.11 8.83
C ILE A 746 13.21 -0.89 9.74
N PHE A 747 14.38 -0.27 9.77
CA PHE A 747 14.64 0.95 10.50
C PHE A 747 14.52 2.16 9.56
N ILE A 748 13.81 3.19 10.01
CA ILE A 748 13.79 4.50 9.37
C ILE A 748 14.40 5.48 10.35
N ILE A 749 15.56 6.03 10.03
CA ILE A 749 16.23 7.03 10.87
C ILE A 749 16.01 8.39 10.22
N THR A 750 15.42 9.33 10.96
CA THR A 750 15.18 10.69 10.48
C THR A 750 15.32 11.71 11.59
N ALA A 751 15.47 12.97 11.22
CA ALA A 751 15.29 14.11 12.11
C ALA A 751 14.13 14.98 11.62
N ASP A 752 13.58 15.77 12.53
CA ASP A 752 12.65 16.86 12.28
C ASP A 752 13.34 18.07 11.66
N HIS A 753 14.48 18.47 12.22
CA HIS A 753 15.35 19.54 11.72
C HIS A 753 16.81 19.27 12.08
N GLY A 754 17.71 20.09 11.54
CA GLY A 754 19.09 20.15 11.98
C GLY A 754 19.30 21.25 13.03
N HIS A 755 20.53 21.78 13.13
CA HIS A 755 20.89 22.76 14.15
C HIS A 755 22.02 23.71 13.72
N THR A 756 21.84 25.00 14.02
CA THR A 756 22.80 26.08 13.78
C THR A 756 23.40 26.60 15.08
N ALA A 757 24.74 26.67 15.17
CA ALA A 757 25.42 27.25 16.33
C ALA A 757 25.16 28.77 16.43
N MET A 758 24.93 29.29 17.64
CA MET A 758 24.76 30.71 17.92
C MET A 758 25.99 31.28 18.65
N PRO A 759 26.22 32.60 18.65
CA PRO A 759 27.31 33.18 19.42
C PRO A 759 27.12 32.94 20.92
N THR A 760 28.20 32.55 21.60
CA THR A 760 28.18 32.09 23.00
C THR A 760 29.05 32.93 23.94
N ASP A 761 30.05 33.62 23.42
CA ASP A 761 31.04 34.41 24.19
C ASP A 761 30.76 35.93 24.15
N MET A 762 29.49 36.32 24.00
CA MET A 762 29.10 37.73 23.98
C MET A 762 29.15 38.32 25.39
N THR A 763 29.62 39.56 25.50
CA THR A 763 29.73 40.28 26.78
C THR A 763 29.26 41.72 26.65
N TYR A 764 28.68 42.26 27.72
CA TYR A 764 28.31 43.65 27.84
C TYR A 764 28.97 44.33 29.04
N LYS A 765 29.00 45.67 29.01
CA LYS A 765 29.55 46.49 30.09
C LYS A 765 28.48 46.78 31.14
N ASP A 766 28.73 46.35 32.38
CA ASP A 766 27.88 46.63 33.53
C ASP A 766 28.65 47.38 34.63
N THR A 767 27.93 47.99 35.57
CA THR A 767 28.50 48.60 36.77
C THR A 767 28.33 47.66 37.97
N ASP A 768 29.43 47.24 38.57
CA ASP A 768 29.38 46.41 39.78
C ASP A 768 28.95 47.20 41.03
N TRP A 769 28.79 46.50 42.16
CA TRP A 769 28.41 47.10 43.45
C TRP A 769 29.41 48.13 44.01
N LEU A 770 30.60 48.24 43.42
CA LEU A 770 31.63 49.23 43.74
C LEU A 770 31.60 50.45 42.80
N GLY A 771 30.71 50.48 41.81
CA GLY A 771 30.65 51.52 40.81
C GLY A 771 31.69 51.37 39.68
N MET A 772 32.33 50.20 39.54
CA MET A 772 33.33 49.92 38.51
C MET A 772 32.69 49.26 37.30
N GLN A 773 33.17 49.62 36.11
CA GLN A 773 32.76 48.97 34.86
C GLN A 773 33.39 47.59 34.75
N VAL A 774 32.56 46.56 34.60
CA VAL A 774 32.95 45.16 34.47
C VAL A 774 32.32 44.55 33.22
N ASP A 775 32.99 43.57 32.62
CA ASP A 775 32.40 42.77 31.56
C ASP A 775 31.55 41.66 32.17
N ARG A 776 30.29 41.56 31.73
CA ARG A 776 29.36 40.48 32.10
C ARG A 776 28.94 39.72 30.85
N PRO A 777 28.70 38.41 30.94
CA PRO A 777 28.24 37.62 29.80
C PRO A 777 26.82 38.02 29.41
N ALA A 778 26.53 38.07 28.11
CA ALA A 778 25.17 38.14 27.60
C ALA A 778 24.39 36.86 27.96
N ASP A 779 23.06 36.94 27.93
CA ASP A 779 22.25 35.76 28.22
C ASP A 779 22.37 34.72 27.11
N THR A 780 22.65 33.49 27.51
CA THR A 780 22.67 32.30 26.65
C THR A 780 21.97 31.12 27.35
N SER A 781 21.02 31.44 28.24
CA SER A 781 20.37 30.46 29.11
C SER A 781 19.25 29.67 28.45
N CYS A 782 18.86 30.07 27.23
CA CYS A 782 17.72 29.56 26.48
C CYS A 782 16.38 29.78 27.21
N LYS A 783 16.29 30.85 28.02
CA LYS A 783 15.09 31.21 28.78
C LYS A 783 14.76 32.66 28.62
N LEU A 784 13.46 32.97 28.63
CA LEU A 784 13.01 34.36 28.66
C LEU A 784 13.10 34.88 30.09
N LYS A 785 14.07 35.75 30.38
CA LYS A 785 14.19 36.39 31.69
C LYS A 785 13.31 37.64 31.78
N LEU A 786 12.15 37.50 32.42
CA LEU A 786 11.18 38.57 32.64
C LEU A 786 11.19 39.16 34.08
N GLU A 787 12.07 38.69 34.97
CA GLU A 787 12.20 39.23 36.33
C GLU A 787 13.06 40.50 36.31
N PHE A 788 12.44 41.65 36.06
CA PHE A 788 13.11 42.96 35.94
C PHE A 788 13.49 43.63 37.29
N GLY A 789 13.37 42.90 38.41
CA GLY A 789 13.55 43.43 39.77
C GLY A 789 12.35 44.25 40.26
N ASP A 790 12.44 44.73 41.50
CA ASP A 790 11.45 45.65 42.08
C ASP A 790 11.55 47.00 41.32
N PRO A 791 10.44 47.67 40.93
CA PRO A 791 10.51 49.01 40.34
C PRO A 791 11.26 50.03 41.21
N GLU A 792 11.41 49.80 42.52
CA GLU A 792 12.27 50.61 43.40
C GLU A 792 13.76 50.18 43.41
N THR A 793 14.09 48.95 43.00
CA THR A 793 15.47 48.42 42.83
C THR A 793 15.55 47.42 41.66
N PRO A 794 15.50 47.88 40.39
CA PRO A 794 15.47 46.97 39.24
C PRO A 794 16.80 46.24 39.06
N ASP A 795 16.75 44.94 38.75
CA ASP A 795 17.95 44.18 38.35
C ASP A 795 18.22 44.43 36.86
N THR A 796 18.75 45.62 36.58
CA THR A 796 19.13 46.06 35.23
C THR A 796 20.12 45.12 34.54
N SER A 797 20.81 44.24 35.29
CA SER A 797 21.76 43.26 34.74
C SER A 797 21.08 42.18 33.90
N ALA A 798 19.86 41.74 34.26
CA ALA A 798 19.16 40.69 33.53
C ALA A 798 18.65 41.20 32.18
N GLN A 799 18.06 42.39 32.15
CA GLN A 799 17.59 43.03 30.92
C GLN A 799 18.75 43.36 29.97
N MET A 800 19.86 43.90 30.49
CA MET A 800 21.05 44.16 29.67
C MET A 800 21.69 42.87 29.14
N ALA A 801 21.68 41.79 29.93
CA ALA A 801 22.18 40.50 29.45
C ALA A 801 21.36 39.97 28.25
N GLU A 802 20.03 40.12 28.29
CA GLU A 802 19.18 39.74 27.16
C GLU A 802 19.33 40.69 25.95
N LEU A 803 19.42 42.00 26.17
CA LEU A 803 19.59 42.99 25.09
C LEU A 803 20.90 42.82 24.31
N GLU A 804 21.92 42.29 24.97
CA GLU A 804 23.29 42.23 24.44
C GLU A 804 23.64 40.87 23.84
N ASN A 805 22.65 39.99 23.69
CA ASN A 805 22.77 38.85 22.80
C ASN A 805 22.24 39.16 21.40
N ASN A 806 22.60 38.33 20.42
CA ASN A 806 22.19 38.49 19.02
C ASN A 806 20.74 38.04 18.75
N ASN A 807 19.80 38.24 19.68
CA ASN A 807 18.39 38.01 19.42
C ASN A 807 17.66 39.32 19.12
N LEU A 808 16.77 39.28 18.13
CA LEU A 808 15.75 40.30 17.98
C LEU A 808 14.69 40.08 19.06
N HIS A 809 14.44 41.15 19.81
CA HIS A 809 13.50 41.14 20.91
C HIS A 809 12.22 41.91 20.60
N ILE A 810 11.13 41.49 21.24
CA ILE A 810 9.84 42.16 21.10
C ILE A 810 9.86 43.62 21.60
N TRP A 811 10.75 43.96 22.55
CA TRP A 811 10.93 45.35 22.99
C TRP A 811 11.61 46.24 21.93
N GLU A 812 12.51 45.71 21.09
CA GLU A 812 13.09 46.50 19.98
C GLU A 812 11.98 46.83 18.97
N LEU A 813 11.04 45.90 18.75
CA LEU A 813 9.84 46.17 17.94
C LEU A 813 8.93 47.22 18.60
N GLY A 814 8.72 47.16 19.92
CA GLY A 814 7.97 48.20 20.64
C GLY A 814 8.66 49.57 20.57
N ASN A 815 9.98 49.61 20.78
CA ASN A 815 10.80 50.83 20.67
C ASN A 815 10.76 51.42 19.26
N LEU A 816 10.67 50.58 18.22
CA LEU A 816 10.57 51.02 16.84
C LEU A 816 9.38 51.95 16.64
N PHE A 817 8.30 51.72 17.38
CA PHE A 817 7.05 52.47 17.25
C PHE A 817 6.98 53.72 18.12
N THR A 818 7.77 53.78 19.20
CA THR A 818 7.87 54.96 20.06
C THR A 818 8.88 55.97 19.54
N GLN A 819 10.04 55.50 19.07
CA GLN A 819 11.10 56.35 18.51
C GLN A 819 10.70 56.94 17.15
N PHE A 820 9.87 56.21 16.40
CA PHE A 820 9.32 56.66 15.13
C PHE A 820 7.78 56.61 15.20
N PRO A 821 7.10 57.59 15.82
CA PRO A 821 5.65 57.59 15.97
C PRO A 821 4.92 57.65 14.62
N SER A 822 3.63 57.29 14.60
CA SER A 822 2.84 57.37 13.37
C SER A 822 2.66 58.83 12.93
N PRO A 823 2.89 59.14 11.65
CA PRO A 823 2.55 60.46 11.10
C PRO A 823 1.05 60.60 10.83
N ILE A 824 0.28 59.51 10.91
CA ILE A 824 -1.15 59.48 10.63
C ILE A 824 -1.91 59.73 11.93
N GLU A 825 -2.69 60.80 11.97
CA GLU A 825 -3.51 61.17 13.12
C GLU A 825 -4.51 60.05 13.46
N GLY A 826 -4.56 59.66 14.74
CA GLY A 826 -5.46 58.61 15.24
C GLY A 826 -4.95 57.18 15.10
N ILE A 827 -3.79 56.95 14.47
CA ILE A 827 -3.15 55.62 14.43
C ILE A 827 -1.96 55.62 15.39
N GLU A 828 -2.07 54.90 16.50
CA GLU A 828 -0.96 54.63 17.42
C GLU A 828 -0.52 53.17 17.24
N LEU A 829 0.73 52.93 16.82
CA LEU A 829 1.21 51.55 16.61
C LEU A 829 1.58 50.91 17.95
N LYS A 830 1.00 49.75 18.24
CA LYS A 830 1.25 48.97 19.45
C LYS A 830 1.40 47.49 19.12
N VAL A 831 2.52 46.90 19.56
CA VAL A 831 2.77 45.46 19.48
C VAL A 831 2.18 44.74 20.70
N LEU A 832 1.51 43.62 20.47
CA LEU A 832 1.04 42.76 21.56
C LEU A 832 2.23 42.08 22.23
N ALA A 833 2.35 42.20 23.55
CA ALA A 833 3.42 41.60 24.34
C ALA A 833 2.87 41.14 25.72
N PRO A 834 3.60 40.28 26.45
CA PRO A 834 3.31 39.99 27.85
C PRO A 834 3.25 41.27 28.70
N VAL A 835 2.48 41.23 29.80
CA VAL A 835 2.31 42.38 30.69
C VAL A 835 3.66 42.89 31.22
N GLU A 836 4.57 41.96 31.51
CA GLU A 836 5.91 42.25 32.01
C GLU A 836 6.73 43.12 31.03
N ILE A 837 6.48 43.02 29.73
CA ILE A 837 7.15 43.82 28.69
C ILE A 837 6.34 45.08 28.37
N ALA A 838 5.01 44.97 28.33
CA ALA A 838 4.12 46.10 28.05
C ALA A 838 4.22 47.22 29.08
N ASP A 839 4.54 46.89 30.35
CA ASP A 839 4.76 47.87 31.41
C ASP A 839 6.05 48.68 31.22
N GLU A 840 7.06 48.13 30.53
CA GLU A 840 8.37 48.75 30.33
C GLU A 840 8.48 49.53 29.00
N VAL A 841 7.71 49.15 27.97
CA VAL A 841 7.81 49.72 26.62
C VAL A 841 6.48 50.29 26.15
N SER A 842 6.38 51.62 26.04
CA SER A 842 5.10 52.29 25.69
C SER A 842 4.55 51.96 24.30
N GLY A 843 5.37 51.43 23.40
CA GLY A 843 4.97 50.91 22.09
C GLY A 843 4.45 49.47 22.12
N ALA A 844 4.34 48.86 23.29
CA ALA A 844 3.78 47.53 23.51
C ALA A 844 2.49 47.61 24.34
N THR A 845 1.65 46.57 24.26
CA THR A 845 0.43 46.44 25.06
C THR A 845 0.14 44.97 25.35
N ALA A 846 -0.47 44.68 26.49
CA ALA A 846 -1.00 43.34 26.82
C ALA A 846 -2.46 43.15 26.36
N ASP A 847 -3.14 44.21 25.93
CA ASP A 847 -4.51 44.14 25.43
C ASP A 847 -4.52 43.97 23.89
N ILE A 848 -4.99 42.81 23.44
CA ILE A 848 -5.16 42.47 22.01
C ILE A 848 -6.12 43.40 21.25
N ASN A 849 -7.00 44.09 21.96
CA ASN A 849 -7.90 45.07 21.36
C ASN A 849 -7.19 46.39 21.06
N GLU A 850 -6.23 46.78 21.90
CA GLU A 850 -5.37 47.94 21.68
C GLU A 850 -4.22 47.65 20.72
N ALA A 851 -3.76 46.41 20.65
CA ALA A 851 -2.73 46.01 19.70
C ALA A 851 -3.25 46.14 18.26
N ASN A 852 -2.36 46.57 17.36
CA ASN A 852 -2.54 46.49 15.92
C ASN A 852 -1.44 45.67 15.23
N ILE A 853 -0.47 45.20 16.02
CA ILE A 853 0.64 44.37 15.57
C ILE A 853 0.78 43.20 16.57
N ILE A 854 0.93 41.98 16.09
CA ILE A 854 1.35 40.83 16.89
C ILE A 854 2.67 40.33 16.30
N SER A 855 3.64 39.99 17.14
CA SER A 855 4.86 39.33 16.70
C SER A 855 4.98 37.98 17.40
N ALA A 856 5.19 36.93 16.62
CA ALA A 856 5.46 35.60 17.13
C ALA A 856 6.90 35.21 16.75
N LEU A 857 7.72 34.98 17.77
CA LEU A 857 9.16 34.80 17.64
C LEU A 857 9.49 33.29 17.63
N ASN A 858 10.23 32.82 16.63
CA ASN A 858 10.41 31.40 16.32
C ASN A 858 11.85 31.10 15.91
N GLY A 859 12.82 31.35 16.80
CA GLY A 859 14.23 31.15 16.46
C GLY A 859 14.65 32.11 15.34
N PRO A 860 15.37 31.68 14.29
CA PRO A 860 15.85 32.56 13.22
C PRO A 860 14.77 33.07 12.26
N MET A 861 13.50 33.03 12.66
CA MET A 861 12.40 33.67 11.95
C MET A 861 11.35 34.25 12.89
N ALA A 862 10.62 35.24 12.41
CA ALA A 862 9.47 35.80 13.13
C ALA A 862 8.28 36.05 12.20
N HIS A 863 7.10 35.69 12.68
CA HIS A 863 5.83 36.10 12.07
C HIS A 863 5.38 37.43 12.67
N ILE A 864 5.07 38.40 11.82
CA ILE A 864 4.47 39.67 12.22
C ILE A 864 3.09 39.79 11.56
N TYR A 865 2.07 39.97 12.38
CA TYR A 865 0.67 40.07 11.98
C TYR A 865 0.20 41.51 12.12
N ILE A 866 -0.49 42.00 11.11
CA ILE A 866 -1.07 43.34 11.09
C ILE A 866 -2.59 43.22 11.22
N LYS A 867 -3.17 44.04 12.10
CA LYS A 867 -4.63 44.12 12.28
C LYS A 867 -5.25 44.85 11.09
N GLY A 868 -6.31 44.26 10.53
CA GLY A 868 -7.20 44.94 9.58
C GLY A 868 -8.26 45.75 10.32
N THR A 869 -9.50 45.68 9.83
CA THR A 869 -10.66 46.16 10.63
C THR A 869 -10.82 45.30 11.89
N ASN A 870 -10.68 43.99 11.72
CA ASN A 870 -10.53 43.00 12.78
C ASN A 870 -9.28 42.13 12.52
N TRP A 871 -8.94 41.26 13.46
CA TRP A 871 -7.83 40.32 13.30
C TRP A 871 -8.09 39.26 12.21
N GLN A 872 -9.34 39.02 11.81
CA GLN A 872 -9.72 38.08 10.76
C GLN A 872 -9.68 38.69 9.34
N ASP A 873 -9.52 40.00 9.23
CA ASP A 873 -9.54 40.70 7.96
C ASP A 873 -8.14 40.81 7.34
N ASN A 874 -8.06 41.17 6.05
CA ASN A 874 -6.80 41.53 5.40
C ASN A 874 -6.05 42.63 6.19
N PRO A 875 -4.71 42.61 6.20
CA PRO A 875 -3.91 43.58 6.95
C PRO A 875 -4.23 45.01 6.50
N ASP A 876 -4.32 45.95 7.45
CA ASP A 876 -4.53 47.35 7.10
C ASP A 876 -3.35 47.85 6.25
N PRO A 877 -3.59 48.36 5.03
CA PRO A 877 -2.52 48.69 4.09
C PRO A 877 -1.66 49.87 4.54
N GLU A 878 -2.17 50.77 5.37
CA GLU A 878 -1.41 51.91 5.88
C GLU A 878 -0.54 51.49 7.06
N ILE A 879 -1.07 50.69 7.99
CA ILE A 879 -0.27 50.11 9.08
C ILE A 879 0.86 49.23 8.52
N LEU A 880 0.53 48.37 7.55
CA LEU A 880 1.50 47.50 6.88
C LEU A 880 2.66 48.28 6.26
N LYS A 881 2.37 49.37 5.52
CA LYS A 881 3.39 50.26 4.94
C LYS A 881 4.24 50.95 6.00
N LEU A 882 3.62 51.42 7.09
CA LEU A 882 4.36 52.07 8.18
C LEU A 882 5.33 51.10 8.86
N VAL A 883 4.89 49.87 9.14
CA VAL A 883 5.73 48.85 9.76
C VAL A 883 6.90 48.48 8.86
N ILE A 884 6.65 48.19 7.57
CA ILE A 884 7.71 47.88 6.61
C ILE A 884 8.68 49.06 6.44
N LYS A 885 8.20 50.30 6.32
CA LYS A 885 9.06 51.50 6.24
C LYS A 885 10.02 51.59 7.41
N ARG A 886 9.53 51.34 8.63
CA ARG A 886 10.34 51.43 9.86
C ARG A 886 11.36 50.31 9.95
N LEU A 887 10.95 49.06 9.70
CA LEU A 887 11.85 47.92 9.69
C LEU A 887 12.95 48.13 8.65
N TYR A 888 12.58 48.43 7.40
CA TYR A 888 13.53 48.65 6.32
C TYR A 888 14.46 49.85 6.58
N GLY A 889 13.92 50.96 7.10
CA GLY A 889 14.68 52.17 7.42
C GLY A 889 15.74 51.94 8.52
N VAL A 890 15.41 51.19 9.58
CA VAL A 890 16.39 50.84 10.62
C VAL A 890 17.45 49.86 10.09
N LEU A 891 17.05 48.88 9.28
CA LEU A 891 17.93 47.85 8.73
C LEU A 891 18.92 48.36 7.67
N LYS A 892 18.42 49.06 6.65
CA LYS A 892 19.21 49.39 5.45
C LYS A 892 19.76 50.81 5.51
N ASP A 893 18.93 51.80 5.83
CA ASP A 893 19.37 53.19 5.93
C ASP A 893 20.12 53.45 7.23
N GLY A 894 19.71 52.77 8.30
CA GLY A 894 20.30 52.91 9.62
C GLY A 894 21.76 52.46 9.73
N SER A 895 22.12 51.41 8.98
CA SER A 895 23.51 50.94 8.88
C SER A 895 24.49 52.03 8.42
N ASN A 896 24.01 52.97 7.60
CA ASN A 896 24.77 54.10 7.03
C ASN A 896 24.39 55.47 7.63
N ALA A 897 23.52 55.48 8.64
CA ALA A 897 23.04 56.73 9.24
C ALA A 897 24.18 57.50 9.92
N THR A 898 24.03 58.84 9.98
CA THR A 898 24.91 59.73 10.76
C THR A 898 24.07 60.65 11.66
N GLY A 899 24.72 61.32 12.63
CA GLY A 899 24.04 62.28 13.50
C GLY A 899 22.96 61.66 14.39
N THR A 900 21.81 62.32 14.52
CA THR A 900 20.74 61.93 15.45
C THR A 900 20.14 60.56 15.14
N LEU A 901 19.95 60.22 13.86
CA LEU A 901 19.40 58.92 13.47
C LEU A 901 20.35 57.79 13.87
N ARG A 902 21.67 57.96 13.66
CA ARG A 902 22.66 56.98 14.09
C ARG A 902 22.69 56.79 15.60
N LYS A 903 22.53 57.89 16.34
CA LYS A 903 22.42 57.84 17.79
C LYS A 903 21.19 57.02 18.21
N ILE A 904 20.02 57.28 17.64
CA ILE A 904 18.79 56.51 17.92
C ILE A 904 18.99 55.02 17.64
N ILE A 905 19.62 54.68 16.51
CA ILE A 905 19.87 53.27 16.16
C ILE A 905 20.83 52.60 17.14
N ASN A 906 21.94 53.25 17.49
CA ASN A 906 22.88 52.68 18.46
C ASN A 906 22.24 52.54 19.86
N ASP A 907 21.38 53.49 20.26
CA ASP A 907 20.80 53.53 21.60
C ASP A 907 19.58 52.59 21.75
N HIS A 908 18.89 52.23 20.66
CA HIS A 908 17.61 51.50 20.73
C HIS A 908 17.45 50.30 19.77
N PHE A 909 18.28 50.17 18.74
CA PHE A 909 18.11 49.20 17.63
C PHE A 909 19.44 48.58 17.17
N SER A 910 20.40 48.40 18.07
CA SER A 910 21.73 47.89 17.75
C SER A 910 21.67 46.54 17.04
N ASN A 911 20.84 45.61 17.54
CA ASN A 911 20.69 44.27 16.97
C ASN A 911 19.75 44.27 15.77
N LEU A 912 18.57 44.92 15.90
CA LEU A 912 17.62 45.03 14.79
C LEU A 912 18.27 45.62 13.53
N SER A 913 19.23 46.54 13.63
CA SER A 913 19.88 47.15 12.46
C SER A 913 20.72 46.20 11.60
N VAL A 914 21.06 45.01 12.12
CA VAL A 914 21.96 44.06 11.45
C VAL A 914 21.39 42.64 11.34
N SER A 915 20.32 42.31 12.05
CA SER A 915 19.87 40.93 12.28
C SER A 915 19.06 40.28 11.15
N ILE A 916 18.35 41.05 10.33
CA ILE A 916 17.43 40.51 9.31
C ILE A 916 18.14 40.37 7.96
N ASP A 917 18.01 39.21 7.32
CA ASP A 917 18.47 39.01 5.94
C ASP A 917 17.39 39.36 4.92
N LYS A 918 16.22 38.71 5.04
CA LYS A 918 15.07 38.91 4.14
C LYS A 918 13.82 39.31 4.91
N ILE A 919 13.01 40.15 4.28
CA ILE A 919 11.66 40.49 4.71
C ILE A 919 10.71 39.98 3.64
N LEU A 920 9.83 39.06 4.02
CA LEU A 920 8.74 38.58 3.19
C LEU A 920 7.48 39.36 3.52
N LEU A 921 6.71 39.73 2.50
CA LEU A 921 5.49 40.51 2.62
C LEU A 921 4.35 39.84 1.87
N ARG A 922 3.20 39.66 2.51
CA ARG A 922 1.94 39.40 1.83
C ARG A 922 0.94 40.51 2.11
N ARG A 923 0.17 40.90 1.11
CA ARG A 923 -0.76 42.06 1.18
C ARG A 923 -2.19 41.67 1.54
N GLU A 924 -2.52 40.40 1.34
CA GLU A 924 -3.83 39.81 1.61
C GLU A 924 -3.61 38.47 2.30
N LEU A 925 -4.55 38.02 3.13
CA LEU A 925 -4.44 36.74 3.85
C LEU A 925 -4.29 35.56 2.88
N LYS A 926 -4.99 35.58 1.75
CA LYS A 926 -4.89 34.56 0.69
C LYS A 926 -3.83 34.88 -0.38
N GLY A 927 -3.00 35.90 -0.13
CA GLY A 927 -1.95 36.32 -1.05
C GLY A 927 -0.72 35.43 -0.97
N VAL A 928 0.19 35.62 -1.92
CA VAL A 928 1.54 35.03 -1.90
C VAL A 928 2.54 36.00 -1.28
N TYR A 929 3.63 35.48 -0.74
CA TYR A 929 4.73 36.32 -0.26
C TYR A 929 5.52 36.92 -1.43
N GLU A 930 5.92 38.17 -1.27
CA GLU A 930 6.86 38.92 -2.10
C GLU A 930 8.10 39.26 -1.25
N VAL A 931 9.26 39.40 -1.87
CA VAL A 931 10.50 39.77 -1.18
C VAL A 931 10.64 41.28 -1.20
N VAL A 932 10.76 41.91 -0.03
CA VAL A 932 10.97 43.36 0.04
C VAL A 932 12.40 43.71 -0.36
N THR A 933 12.55 44.55 -1.38
CA THR A 933 13.86 44.99 -1.90
C THR A 933 14.14 46.47 -1.65
N GLY A 934 13.11 47.24 -1.30
CA GLY A 934 13.23 48.67 -1.09
C GLY A 934 12.00 49.29 -0.44
N VAL A 935 12.19 50.46 0.15
CA VAL A 935 11.09 51.38 0.47
C VAL A 935 11.45 52.75 -0.10
N THR A 936 10.69 53.17 -1.12
CA THR A 936 10.81 54.50 -1.75
C THR A 936 9.67 55.40 -1.31
N GLU A 937 9.66 56.66 -1.77
CA GLU A 937 8.58 57.61 -1.48
C GLU A 937 7.92 58.09 -2.78
N ASP A 938 6.59 58.21 -2.76
CA ASP A 938 5.84 58.84 -3.84
C ASP A 938 6.05 60.37 -3.85
N ALA A 939 5.49 61.05 -4.85
CA ALA A 939 5.60 62.51 -4.98
C ALA A 939 5.00 63.31 -3.80
N SER A 940 4.23 62.66 -2.93
CA SER A 940 3.62 63.23 -1.72
C SER A 940 4.36 62.83 -0.44
N GLY A 941 5.45 62.06 -0.54
CA GLY A 941 6.22 61.57 0.60
C GLY A 941 5.66 60.30 1.25
N ASN A 942 4.69 59.63 0.63
CA ASN A 942 4.14 58.37 1.16
C ASN A 942 5.06 57.20 0.79
N PRO A 943 5.28 56.23 1.70
CA PRO A 943 6.10 55.07 1.40
C PRO A 943 5.49 54.18 0.31
N ILE A 944 6.29 53.85 -0.69
CA ILE A 944 6.08 52.79 -1.68
C ILE A 944 6.99 51.63 -1.30
N ILE A 945 6.43 50.42 -1.12
CA ILE A 945 7.22 49.21 -0.86
C ILE A 945 7.58 48.59 -2.20
N ASP A 946 8.86 48.55 -2.50
CA ASP A 946 9.40 47.87 -3.67
C ASP A 946 9.62 46.39 -3.32
N THR A 947 9.05 45.51 -4.14
CA THR A 947 9.11 44.06 -3.95
C THR A 947 9.54 43.34 -5.22
N GLU A 948 10.11 42.16 -5.03
CA GLU A 948 10.37 41.18 -6.08
C GLU A 948 9.54 39.92 -5.85
N LEU A 949 9.41 39.10 -6.90
CA LEU A 949 8.76 37.79 -6.82
C LEU A 949 9.54 36.87 -5.87
N LEU A 950 8.83 36.00 -5.16
CA LEU A 950 9.44 35.02 -4.26
C LEU A 950 10.54 34.18 -4.94
N ASP A 951 10.35 33.87 -6.22
CA ASP A 951 11.27 33.08 -7.04
C ASP A 951 12.70 33.67 -7.12
N THR A 952 12.90 34.95 -6.78
CA THR A 952 14.25 35.52 -6.71
C THR A 952 15.09 34.94 -5.57
N LEU A 953 14.47 34.32 -4.56
CA LEU A 953 15.18 33.62 -3.49
C LEU A 953 15.89 32.35 -3.96
N ASP A 954 15.53 31.74 -5.09
CA ASP A 954 16.25 30.56 -5.62
C ASP A 954 17.69 30.89 -6.05
N SER A 955 18.04 32.18 -6.13
CA SER A 955 19.41 32.66 -6.40
C SER A 955 20.26 32.86 -5.12
N THR A 956 19.70 32.56 -3.94
CA THR A 956 20.39 32.63 -2.65
C THR A 956 20.98 31.28 -2.25
N ASP A 957 21.75 31.24 -1.17
CA ASP A 957 22.34 30.00 -0.63
C ASP A 957 21.35 29.17 0.22
N TYR A 958 20.12 29.66 0.42
CA TYR A 958 19.06 28.94 1.13
C TYR A 958 18.61 27.66 0.41
N ILE A 959 18.15 26.69 1.19
CA ILE A 959 17.75 25.39 0.64
C ILE A 959 16.27 25.37 0.30
N ASN A 960 15.99 25.26 -1.01
CA ASN A 960 14.64 25.23 -1.61
C ASN A 960 13.69 26.30 -1.00
N PRO A 961 14.12 27.57 -0.89
CA PRO A 961 13.42 28.56 -0.08
C PRO A 961 12.00 28.82 -0.57
N VAL A 962 11.79 28.86 -1.90
CA VAL A 962 10.50 29.18 -2.50
C VAL A 962 9.44 28.15 -2.13
N GLU A 963 9.72 26.87 -2.34
CA GLU A 963 8.76 25.80 -2.06
C GLU A 963 8.49 25.63 -0.57
N ARG A 964 9.52 25.80 0.28
CA ARG A 964 9.36 25.74 1.73
C ARG A 964 8.55 26.91 2.28
N ILE A 965 8.76 28.13 1.78
CA ILE A 965 7.95 29.32 2.15
C ILE A 965 6.49 29.16 1.66
N LYS A 966 6.27 28.65 0.44
CA LYS A 966 4.92 28.31 -0.04
C LYS A 966 4.26 27.27 0.86
N GLY A 967 5.01 26.25 1.27
CA GLY A 967 4.59 25.21 2.20
C GLY A 967 4.26 25.71 3.61
N MET A 968 4.64 26.94 3.95
CA MET A 968 4.30 27.59 5.22
C MET A 968 3.09 28.54 5.13
N ASN A 969 2.80 29.12 3.97
CA ASN A 969 1.90 30.26 3.80
C ASN A 969 0.40 29.92 3.97
N HIS A 970 -0.02 29.75 5.22
CA HIS A 970 -1.41 29.57 5.63
C HIS A 970 -2.15 30.90 5.72
N SER A 971 -3.38 30.97 5.20
CA SER A 971 -4.16 32.22 5.15
C SER A 971 -4.35 32.84 6.53
N ASP A 972 -4.80 32.03 7.48
CA ASP A 972 -5.26 32.52 8.78
C ASP A 972 -4.19 32.51 9.87
N ARG A 973 -3.02 31.92 9.61
CA ARG A 973 -2.05 31.59 10.66
C ARG A 973 -0.65 32.10 10.39
N SER A 974 -0.26 32.33 9.13
CA SER A 974 1.04 32.92 8.86
C SER A 974 1.01 34.44 9.09
N GLY A 975 2.13 35.01 9.48
CA GLY A 975 2.32 36.46 9.58
C GLY A 975 2.13 37.16 8.23
N ASP A 976 1.66 38.40 8.24
CA ASP A 976 1.58 39.22 7.02
C ASP A 976 2.96 39.69 6.56
N ILE A 977 3.87 39.78 7.52
CA ILE A 977 5.30 39.96 7.31
C ILE A 977 6.01 38.77 7.95
N VAL A 978 7.00 38.22 7.26
CA VAL A 978 7.91 37.21 7.84
C VAL A 978 9.32 37.73 7.76
N LEU A 979 10.00 37.74 8.91
CA LEU A 979 11.40 38.10 9.01
C LEU A 979 12.22 36.83 8.96
N ILE A 980 13.17 36.75 8.04
CA ILE A 980 14.21 35.71 8.01
C ILE A 980 15.48 36.35 8.53
N MET A 981 15.98 35.83 9.64
CA MET A 981 17.19 36.35 10.28
C MET A 981 18.45 35.91 9.53
N LYS A 982 19.53 36.66 9.71
CA LYS A 982 20.86 36.22 9.28
C LYS A 982 21.34 35.17 10.25
N ASP A 983 21.28 33.93 9.84
CA ASP A 983 21.71 32.76 10.60
C ASP A 983 22.77 31.94 9.82
N ASP A 984 22.88 32.14 8.49
CA ASP A 984 23.93 31.57 7.62
C ASP A 984 24.85 32.66 7.10
N MET A 985 25.83 33.01 7.93
CA MET A 985 27.00 33.77 7.52
C MET A 985 28.20 32.98 8.04
N GLY A 986 29.29 32.91 7.29
CA GLY A 986 30.52 32.19 7.67
C GLY A 986 31.24 32.71 8.94
N ASP A 987 30.57 33.53 9.75
CA ASP A 987 31.01 34.05 11.05
C ASP A 987 29.88 33.86 12.07
N ILE A 988 30.10 32.98 13.05
CA ILE A 988 29.14 32.67 14.10
C ILE A 988 28.69 33.91 14.89
N ASN A 989 29.54 34.94 15.00
CA ASN A 989 29.22 36.18 15.71
C ASN A 989 28.22 37.08 14.98
N GLN A 990 27.92 36.76 13.72
CA GLN A 990 26.94 37.47 12.90
C GLN A 990 25.69 36.63 12.64
N ARG A 991 25.45 35.62 13.47
CA ARG A 991 24.20 34.86 13.49
C ARG A 991 23.23 35.46 14.48
N PHE A 992 21.97 35.55 14.08
CA PHE A 992 20.89 36.19 14.80
C PHE A 992 19.66 35.29 14.85
N SER A 993 18.92 35.39 15.94
CA SER A 993 17.70 34.65 16.17
C SER A 993 16.61 35.59 16.71
N THR A 994 15.45 35.05 17.05
CA THR A 994 14.33 35.74 17.69
C THR A 994 13.85 34.90 18.86
N GLY A 995 13.47 35.57 19.95
CA GLY A 995 13.01 34.92 21.17
C GLY A 995 14.15 34.67 22.16
N VAL A 996 14.16 33.49 22.78
CA VAL A 996 15.07 33.17 23.90
C VAL A 996 16.50 32.86 23.45
N SER A 997 17.42 33.10 24.36
CA SER A 997 18.84 33.26 24.05
C SER A 997 19.56 31.94 24.23
N CYS A 998 19.58 31.11 23.20
CA CYS A 998 20.16 29.75 23.24
C CYS A 998 21.55 29.73 22.58
N LYS A 999 22.38 28.74 22.94
CA LYS A 999 23.75 28.59 22.41
C LYS A 999 23.80 27.98 21.00
N SER A 1000 22.68 27.42 20.57
CA SER A 1000 22.38 27.04 19.20
C SER A 1000 20.89 27.21 18.98
N TRP A 1001 20.48 27.35 17.73
CA TRP A 1001 19.07 27.47 17.32
C TRP A 1001 18.80 26.69 16.03
N HIS A 1002 17.53 26.48 15.75
CA HIS A 1002 17.01 25.91 14.52
C HIS A 1002 15.75 26.69 14.09
N GLY A 1003 15.21 26.43 12.91
CA GLY A 1003 13.98 27.06 12.40
C GLY A 1003 14.13 27.79 11.08
N GLY A 1004 15.36 28.00 10.62
CA GLY A 1004 15.68 28.82 9.46
C GLY A 1004 15.60 28.10 8.12
N LEU A 1005 16.04 28.81 7.07
CA LEU A 1005 16.16 28.27 5.71
C LEU A 1005 17.57 27.75 5.39
N ASN A 1006 18.47 27.80 6.38
CA ASN A 1006 19.87 27.45 6.24
C ASN A 1006 20.13 25.98 6.08
N LYS A 1007 21.28 25.65 5.48
CA LYS A 1007 21.72 24.27 5.28
C LYS A 1007 21.75 23.45 6.58
N SER A 1008 22.27 24.04 7.65
CA SER A 1008 22.41 23.42 8.97
C SER A 1008 21.09 23.08 9.64
N ASP A 1009 20.03 23.85 9.41
CA ASP A 1009 18.69 23.58 9.94
C ASP A 1009 17.87 22.68 9.00
N SER A 1010 18.16 22.78 7.70
CA SER A 1010 17.30 22.22 6.65
C SER A 1010 17.68 20.80 6.27
N TYR A 1011 18.96 20.46 6.16
CA TYR A 1011 19.38 19.12 5.77
C TYR A 1011 19.34 18.15 6.95
N VAL A 1012 18.46 17.16 6.84
CA VAL A 1012 18.22 16.13 7.86
C VAL A 1012 18.56 14.74 7.31
N PRO A 1013 19.02 13.81 8.15
CA PRO A 1013 19.14 12.42 7.73
C PRO A 1013 17.76 11.86 7.39
N PHE A 1014 17.70 11.03 6.36
CA PHE A 1014 16.56 10.17 6.09
C PHE A 1014 17.09 8.86 5.52
N ILE A 1015 17.28 7.92 6.43
CA ILE A 1015 17.96 6.65 6.18
C ILE A 1015 16.96 5.52 6.34
N VAL A 1016 16.97 4.58 5.42
CA VAL A 1016 16.18 3.35 5.49
C VAL A 1016 17.16 2.19 5.60
N ALA A 1017 17.06 1.38 6.64
CA ALA A 1017 17.96 0.27 6.90
C ALA A 1017 17.19 -1.02 7.17
N TYR A 1018 17.77 -2.15 6.79
CA TYR A 1018 17.22 -3.47 7.00
C TYR A 1018 18.36 -4.46 7.31
N PRO A 1019 18.78 -4.56 8.59
CA PRO A 1019 19.95 -5.35 8.99
C PRO A 1019 19.88 -6.83 8.61
N GLY A 1020 18.68 -7.41 8.56
CA GLY A 1020 18.49 -8.79 8.13
C GLY A 1020 18.45 -8.99 6.61
N GLY A 1021 18.49 -7.93 5.81
CA GLY A 1021 18.37 -8.05 4.36
C GLY A 1021 19.38 -7.24 3.58
N ASN A 1022 18.89 -6.51 2.58
CA ASN A 1022 19.75 -5.84 1.61
C ASN A 1022 19.12 -4.57 1.05
N LYS A 1023 19.99 -3.73 0.51
CA LYS A 1023 19.62 -2.53 -0.22
C LYS A 1023 18.72 -2.78 -1.43
N TYR A 1024 18.81 -3.91 -2.12
CA TYR A 1024 17.98 -4.18 -3.30
C TYR A 1024 16.49 -4.27 -2.95
N GLU A 1025 16.14 -5.01 -1.90
CA GLU A 1025 14.77 -5.12 -1.40
C GLU A 1025 14.24 -3.77 -0.89
N LEU A 1026 15.08 -2.99 -0.19
CA LEU A 1026 14.75 -1.63 0.20
C LEU A 1026 14.50 -0.74 -1.03
N ASN A 1027 15.35 -0.83 -2.06
CA ASN A 1027 15.27 0.00 -3.25
C ASN A 1027 13.96 -0.22 -4.02
N VAL A 1028 13.44 -1.46 -4.07
CA VAL A 1028 12.13 -1.76 -4.67
C VAL A 1028 10.99 -0.97 -4.00
N ILE A 1029 11.13 -0.68 -2.69
CA ILE A 1029 10.14 0.07 -1.93
C ILE A 1029 10.42 1.57 -1.98
N THR A 1030 11.66 2.00 -1.72
CA THR A 1030 12.03 3.42 -1.69
C THR A 1030 11.80 4.09 -3.04
N GLN A 1031 12.08 3.42 -4.16
CA GLN A 1031 11.88 3.98 -5.52
C GLN A 1031 10.42 4.29 -5.86
N LYS A 1032 9.45 3.70 -5.16
CA LYS A 1032 8.02 4.04 -5.32
C LYS A 1032 7.65 5.38 -4.69
N VAL A 1033 8.45 5.86 -3.75
CA VAL A 1033 8.21 7.09 -2.97
C VAL A 1033 9.21 8.17 -3.34
N CYS A 1034 10.47 7.80 -3.48
CA CYS A 1034 11.61 8.66 -3.78
C CYS A 1034 12.35 8.11 -5.00
N ILE A 1035 11.92 8.53 -6.17
CA ILE A 1035 12.47 8.12 -7.47
C ILE A 1035 13.95 8.52 -7.54
N ASP A 1036 14.79 7.62 -8.05
CA ASP A 1036 16.25 7.77 -8.11
C ASP A 1036 16.88 8.05 -6.73
N ASN A 1037 16.23 7.59 -5.66
CA ASN A 1037 16.58 7.87 -4.26
C ASN A 1037 16.55 9.37 -3.90
N LEU A 1038 15.85 10.20 -4.68
CA LEU A 1038 15.65 11.61 -4.38
C LEU A 1038 14.31 11.81 -3.67
N CYS A 1039 14.36 12.32 -2.45
CA CYS A 1039 13.16 12.72 -1.69
C CYS A 1039 13.12 14.24 -1.53
N GLU A 1040 11.94 14.83 -1.68
CA GLU A 1040 11.73 16.28 -1.47
C GLU A 1040 12.02 16.69 -0.01
N GLY A 1041 11.62 15.86 0.97
CA GLY A 1041 11.83 16.13 2.38
C GLY A 1041 11.40 14.99 3.31
N ASN A 1042 11.69 15.16 4.59
CA ASN A 1042 11.45 14.15 5.65
C ASN A 1042 9.95 13.83 5.85
N TRP A 1043 9.03 14.70 5.42
CA TRP A 1043 7.59 14.42 5.39
C TRP A 1043 7.19 13.26 4.47
N LYS A 1044 8.08 12.78 3.59
CA LYS A 1044 7.84 11.55 2.82
C LYS A 1044 7.94 10.27 3.67
N ALA A 1045 8.39 10.34 4.93
CA ALA A 1045 8.42 9.21 5.85
C ALA A 1045 7.06 8.49 5.95
N LYS A 1046 5.96 9.24 6.08
CA LYS A 1046 4.61 8.66 6.08
C LYS A 1046 4.31 7.86 4.81
N ASN A 1047 4.73 8.35 3.64
CA ASN A 1047 4.51 7.67 2.36
C ASN A 1047 5.34 6.38 2.29
N LEU A 1048 6.59 6.44 2.71
CA LEU A 1048 7.48 5.26 2.76
C LEU A 1048 6.93 4.19 3.70
N ILE A 1049 6.56 4.56 4.93
CA ILE A 1049 5.93 3.65 5.90
C ILE A 1049 4.67 3.00 5.30
N THR A 1050 3.84 3.81 4.63
CA THR A 1050 2.62 3.31 3.98
C THR A 1050 2.93 2.27 2.90
N GLU A 1051 3.94 2.51 2.06
CA GLU A 1051 4.33 1.57 1.00
C GLU A 1051 4.97 0.29 1.57
N ILE A 1052 5.77 0.39 2.63
CA ILE A 1052 6.31 -0.78 3.35
C ILE A 1052 5.16 -1.64 3.89
N ILE A 1053 4.20 -1.03 4.60
CA ILE A 1053 3.05 -1.76 5.17
C ILE A 1053 2.23 -2.39 4.04
N LYS A 1054 1.87 -1.65 2.98
CA LYS A 1054 1.12 -2.23 1.85
C LYS A 1054 1.84 -3.42 1.22
N LYS A 1055 3.16 -3.32 1.00
CA LYS A 1055 3.97 -4.39 0.39
C LYS A 1055 3.90 -5.69 1.20
N GLN A 1056 3.80 -5.60 2.51
CA GLN A 1056 3.89 -6.77 3.40
C GLN A 1056 2.53 -7.33 3.79
N TYR A 1057 1.51 -6.48 3.93
CA TYR A 1057 0.17 -6.87 4.36
C TYR A 1057 -0.84 -7.00 3.21
N SER A 1058 -0.45 -6.72 1.95
CA SER A 1058 -1.38 -6.89 0.82
C SER A 1058 -1.61 -8.37 0.49
N GLY A 1059 -2.84 -8.85 0.69
CA GLY A 1059 -3.24 -10.23 0.40
C GLY A 1059 -3.15 -11.17 1.61
N GLN A 1060 -3.03 -10.61 2.81
CA GLN A 1060 -3.47 -11.24 4.07
C GLN A 1060 -4.90 -10.78 4.40
#